data_AF-A0A562VKS8-F1
#
_entry.id   AF-A0A562VKS8-F1
#
_cell.length_a   1.000
_cell.length_b   1.000
_cell.length_c   1.000
_cell.angle_alpha   90.00
_cell.angle_beta   90.00
_cell.angle_gamma   90.00
#
_symmetry.space_group_name_H-M   'P 1'
#
loop_
_entity.id
_entity.type
_entity.pdbx_description
1 polymer ?
#
loop_
_entity_poly.entity_id
_entity_poly.type
_entity_poly.pdbx_seq_one_letter_code
_entity_poly.pdbx_strand_id
1 'polypeptide(L)'
;MKSDSVSVNHKFLYAILGIVLGVGAPVAWTVIRLIFFYDSSLPIYGQIISDFTKNAYNVVLYSYMGVGTAVVMGVLGYFIGKASDELTIRASELDTLHREVATQKELFENRYRVLDNNIKNFHLISSKIQKSVDLDEVLYLCAEGLHDVLGYERVNIFMADKERSSLSFVTATGSDDFDIRGVSIPLDARSGVLFKCFQDKRIYLVDDIATMSEEFQMQPPCRDIAPLRSSSFVVCPIVVKGESVGIFGIDNKFSHRRLNDTDVDTIKLFADQVASAINKINLLMAIDTLIRELDRSFSEILKTQPDCIRHIFNMKAAVDSVNENSSHIAEAAEGVMRSVEETSTATGEIYQAIEQVTHNLDGLTETSYKAAAAMEEINASLKNVEQNTAVSHHLSRQVKERADEGRRVVDETVKALADIQHAVDLSYNGIKRLSENSSRIESIVNVINDITKRTNLLALNASIIAAQAGEYGKSFGVVADEIRNLSLQTGLSTGEITDIIDEIMTESKNASSNITLTKDLVQKGVHHGSETGAALQAIIDSASEAMEMTEEIKMATEEQATSVQLVTQSMEDVSSMTSQLFNVSKEQANSARNIALAVDNIKLMVQGVVAATARQVESGTESKRTVDAVGGVVDNIFTSLEKRQQEGATVVKELEMIRKVSV
;
A
#
# COMPACT_ATOMS: atom_id res chain seq x y z
N MET A 1 39.73 127.87 -27.39
CA MET A 1 40.22 128.53 -28.62
C MET A 1 39.32 128.05 -29.76
N LYS A 2 38.66 128.98 -30.45
CA LYS A 2 37.83 128.75 -31.65
C LYS A 2 38.73 128.50 -32.86
N SER A 3 38.29 127.64 -33.79
CA SER A 3 38.45 127.91 -35.22
C SER A 3 37.14 127.56 -35.92
N ASP A 4 36.53 128.56 -36.55
CA ASP A 4 35.34 128.44 -37.38
C ASP A 4 35.65 127.74 -38.70
N SER A 5 34.77 126.86 -39.17
CA SER A 5 34.64 126.52 -40.59
C SER A 5 33.16 126.31 -40.97
N VAL A 6 32.67 127.30 -41.70
CA VAL A 6 31.51 127.41 -42.61
C VAL A 6 30.71 126.12 -42.92
N SER A 7 29.40 126.14 -42.66
CA SER A 7 28.44 125.08 -42.98
C SER A 7 27.92 125.14 -44.43
N VAL A 8 28.12 124.06 -45.19
CA VAL A 8 27.65 123.85 -46.57
C VAL A 8 26.23 123.25 -46.56
N ASN A 9 25.34 123.70 -47.46
CA ASN A 9 23.94 123.26 -47.54
C ASN A 9 23.77 122.11 -48.56
N HIS A 10 23.75 120.87 -48.06
CA HIS A 10 23.96 119.66 -48.86
C HIS A 10 22.76 119.26 -49.74
N LYS A 11 21.55 119.76 -49.46
CA LYS A 11 20.30 119.37 -50.14
C LYS A 11 20.28 119.67 -51.63
N PHE A 12 20.84 120.82 -52.01
CA PHE A 12 20.83 121.28 -53.40
C PHE A 12 21.94 120.60 -54.21
N LEU A 13 23.07 120.32 -53.57
CA LEU A 13 24.24 119.73 -54.20
C LEU A 13 23.94 118.30 -54.69
N TYR A 14 23.33 117.48 -53.83
CA TYR A 14 23.03 116.08 -54.17
C TYR A 14 21.90 115.93 -55.19
N ALA A 15 20.93 116.85 -55.23
CA ALA A 15 19.85 116.83 -56.21
C ALA A 15 20.36 117.07 -57.65
N ILE A 16 21.27 118.03 -57.83
CA ILE A 16 21.88 118.32 -59.13
C ILE A 16 22.72 117.13 -59.61
N LEU A 17 23.49 116.52 -58.72
CA LEU A 17 24.33 115.37 -59.05
C LEU A 17 23.49 114.16 -59.50
N GLY A 18 22.33 113.94 -58.87
CA GLY A 18 21.41 112.86 -59.24
C GLY A 18 20.81 113.01 -60.65
N ILE A 19 20.45 114.23 -61.05
CA ILE A 19 19.89 114.48 -62.39
C ILE A 19 20.94 114.18 -63.48
N VAL A 20 22.19 114.57 -63.25
CA VAL A 20 23.29 114.32 -64.20
C VAL A 20 23.52 112.81 -64.40
N LEU A 21 23.48 112.03 -63.31
CA LEU A 21 23.64 110.58 -63.34
C LEU A 21 22.49 109.87 -64.10
N GLY A 22 21.25 110.33 -63.93
CA GLY A 22 20.09 109.70 -64.59
C GLY A 22 20.07 109.87 -66.10
N VAL A 23 20.50 111.02 -66.63
CA VAL A 23 20.57 111.26 -68.09
C VAL A 23 21.66 110.41 -68.77
N GLY A 24 22.70 109.99 -68.04
CA GLY A 24 23.79 109.16 -68.57
C GLY A 24 23.47 107.66 -68.72
N ALA A 25 22.41 107.16 -68.07
CA ALA A 25 22.07 105.73 -68.04
C ALA A 25 21.80 105.08 -69.43
N PRO A 26 21.13 105.73 -70.39
CA PRO A 26 20.92 105.16 -71.73
C PRO A 26 22.22 104.92 -72.50
N VAL A 27 23.24 105.75 -72.26
CA VAL A 27 24.55 105.67 -72.92
C VAL A 27 25.39 104.53 -72.34
N ALA A 28 25.34 104.34 -71.02
CA ALA A 28 26.05 103.24 -70.37
C ALA A 28 25.46 101.87 -70.78
N TRP A 29 24.13 101.78 -70.91
CA TRP A 29 23.46 100.53 -71.30
C TRP A 29 23.76 100.09 -72.73
N THR A 30 23.80 101.01 -73.68
CA THR A 30 24.18 100.69 -75.08
C THR A 30 25.61 100.17 -75.18
N VAL A 31 26.54 100.68 -74.38
CA VAL A 31 27.93 100.19 -74.33
C VAL A 31 28.02 98.77 -73.75
N ILE A 32 27.37 98.51 -72.60
CA ILE A 32 27.42 97.20 -71.93
C ILE A 32 26.82 96.11 -72.81
N ARG A 33 25.73 96.41 -73.52
CA ARG A 33 25.07 95.41 -74.36
C ARG A 33 25.89 95.03 -75.58
N LEU A 34 26.59 95.98 -76.20
CA LEU A 34 27.45 95.71 -77.35
C LEU A 34 28.61 94.76 -77.00
N ILE A 35 29.03 94.75 -75.73
CA ILE A 35 30.10 93.89 -75.21
C ILE A 35 29.58 92.47 -74.94
N PHE A 36 28.38 92.31 -74.37
CA PHE A 36 27.88 91.00 -73.93
C PHE A 36 26.99 90.26 -74.96
N PHE A 37 26.34 90.96 -75.88
CA PHE A 37 25.32 90.38 -76.78
C PHE A 37 25.56 90.79 -78.25
N TYR A 38 26.70 90.41 -78.79
CA TYR A 38 27.09 90.71 -80.17
C TYR A 38 26.54 89.68 -81.16
N ASP A 39 25.80 90.13 -82.19
CA ASP A 39 25.16 89.27 -83.20
C ASP A 39 25.79 89.47 -84.60
N SER A 40 26.57 88.50 -85.07
CA SER A 40 27.31 88.56 -86.34
C SER A 40 26.44 88.52 -87.61
N SER A 41 25.11 88.43 -87.49
CA SER A 41 24.18 88.47 -88.63
C SER A 41 23.75 89.89 -89.06
N LEU A 42 24.17 90.95 -88.35
CA LEU A 42 23.86 92.36 -88.66
C LEU A 42 25.10 93.28 -88.55
N PRO A 43 25.21 94.37 -89.35
CA PRO A 43 26.27 95.36 -89.19
C PRO A 43 26.20 96.09 -87.85
N ILE A 44 27.35 96.46 -87.27
CA ILE A 44 27.50 97.11 -85.95
C ILE A 44 26.59 98.34 -85.77
N TYR A 45 26.49 99.18 -86.80
CA TYR A 45 25.63 100.37 -86.77
C TYR A 45 24.13 100.00 -86.71
N GLY A 46 23.76 98.89 -87.36
CA GLY A 46 22.42 98.32 -87.28
C GLY A 46 22.10 97.79 -85.89
N GLN A 47 23.07 97.30 -85.13
CA GLN A 47 22.84 96.84 -83.75
C GLN A 47 22.53 98.00 -82.80
N ILE A 48 23.22 99.15 -82.91
CA ILE A 48 22.99 100.32 -82.03
C ILE A 48 21.61 100.95 -82.28
N ILE A 49 21.25 101.16 -83.55
CA ILE A 49 20.02 101.89 -83.92
C ILE A 49 18.78 100.99 -83.91
N SER A 50 18.93 99.71 -84.30
CA SER A 50 17.78 98.79 -84.28
C SER A 50 17.32 98.51 -82.85
N ASP A 51 18.18 98.59 -81.84
CA ASP A 51 17.73 98.39 -80.45
C ASP A 51 16.90 99.54 -79.88
N PHE A 52 17.11 100.77 -80.37
CA PHE A 52 16.27 101.90 -79.99
C PHE A 52 14.89 101.84 -80.68
N THR A 53 14.77 101.18 -81.85
CA THR A 53 13.57 101.25 -82.72
C THR A 53 12.89 99.92 -83.08
N LYS A 54 13.41 98.77 -82.62
CA LYS A 54 12.90 97.42 -82.96
C LYS A 54 11.45 97.15 -82.56
N ASN A 55 10.95 97.80 -81.51
CA ASN A 55 9.60 97.60 -81.01
C ASN A 55 9.11 98.83 -80.22
N ALA A 56 7.79 99.05 -80.19
CA ALA A 56 7.18 100.12 -79.39
C ALA A 56 7.59 100.03 -77.89
N TYR A 57 7.85 98.82 -77.40
CA TYR A 57 8.38 98.56 -76.06
C TYR A 57 9.77 99.17 -75.81
N ASN A 58 10.67 99.20 -76.80
CA ASN A 58 12.04 99.70 -76.60
C ASN A 58 12.12 101.23 -76.58
N VAL A 59 11.33 101.92 -77.41
CA VAL A 59 11.25 103.38 -77.37
C VAL A 59 10.73 103.85 -76.01
N VAL A 60 9.74 103.16 -75.46
CA VAL A 60 9.24 103.37 -74.09
C VAL A 60 10.29 103.01 -73.05
N LEU A 61 11.05 101.94 -73.23
CA LEU A 61 12.10 101.51 -72.30
C LEU A 61 13.26 102.53 -72.20
N TYR A 62 13.73 103.08 -73.32
CA TYR A 62 14.84 104.03 -73.32
C TYR A 62 14.42 105.44 -72.88
N SER A 63 13.21 105.87 -73.22
CA SER A 63 12.64 107.11 -72.68
C SER A 63 12.37 106.99 -71.17
N TYR A 64 11.95 105.81 -70.69
CA TYR A 64 11.87 105.45 -69.28
C TYR A 64 13.24 105.40 -68.58
N MET A 65 14.29 104.88 -69.23
CA MET A 65 15.68 104.89 -68.72
C MET A 65 16.36 106.27 -68.76
N GLY A 66 15.89 107.22 -69.57
CA GLY A 66 16.44 108.58 -69.56
C GLY A 66 15.70 109.48 -68.58
N VAL A 67 14.40 109.64 -68.81
CA VAL A 67 13.55 110.59 -68.07
C VAL A 67 13.14 110.02 -66.71
N GLY A 68 12.83 108.71 -66.62
CA GLY A 68 12.47 108.06 -65.36
C GLY A 68 13.64 108.01 -64.37
N THR A 69 14.84 107.68 -64.85
CA THR A 69 16.03 107.59 -64.01
C THR A 69 16.53 108.96 -63.54
N ALA A 70 16.36 110.02 -64.35
CA ALA A 70 16.72 111.39 -63.96
C ALA A 70 15.79 111.98 -62.90
N VAL A 71 14.48 111.73 -63.00
CA VAL A 71 13.51 112.17 -61.98
C VAL A 71 13.69 111.39 -60.68
N VAL A 72 13.89 110.07 -60.75
CA VAL A 72 14.13 109.23 -59.57
C VAL A 72 15.42 109.63 -58.87
N MET A 73 16.54 109.78 -59.60
CA MET A 73 17.83 110.14 -58.98
C MET A 73 17.87 111.58 -58.47
N GLY A 74 17.18 112.53 -59.12
CA GLY A 74 17.05 113.91 -58.63
C GLY A 74 16.27 114.02 -57.32
N VAL A 75 15.15 113.31 -57.21
CA VAL A 75 14.35 113.24 -55.99
C VAL A 75 15.11 112.48 -54.89
N LEU A 76 15.79 111.38 -55.23
CA LEU A 76 16.62 110.63 -54.27
C LEU A 76 17.77 111.49 -53.72
N GLY A 77 18.43 112.28 -54.59
CA GLY A 77 19.50 113.20 -54.19
C GLY A 77 19.02 114.29 -53.23
N TYR A 78 17.82 114.84 -53.45
CA TYR A 78 17.22 115.82 -52.53
C TYR A 78 16.90 115.20 -51.15
N PHE A 79 16.38 113.97 -51.12
CA PHE A 79 16.11 113.25 -49.86
C PHE A 79 17.39 112.85 -49.13
N ILE A 80 18.44 112.43 -49.83
CA ILE A 80 19.75 112.10 -49.24
C ILE A 80 20.40 113.34 -48.62
N GLY A 81 20.38 114.48 -49.30
CA GLY A 81 20.89 115.73 -48.73
C GLY A 81 20.07 116.22 -47.54
N LYS A 82 18.74 116.02 -47.55
CA LYS A 82 17.88 116.35 -46.40
C LYS A 82 18.15 115.43 -45.21
N ALA A 83 18.33 114.13 -45.45
CA ALA A 83 18.70 113.16 -44.43
C ALA A 83 20.10 113.42 -43.86
N SER A 84 21.05 113.88 -44.68
CA SER A 84 22.41 114.20 -44.25
C SER A 84 22.45 115.38 -43.27
N ASP A 85 21.75 116.48 -43.55
CA ASP A 85 21.70 117.64 -42.63
C ASP A 85 20.92 117.33 -41.35
N GLU A 86 19.92 116.45 -41.42
CA GLU A 86 19.14 115.99 -40.26
C GLU A 86 19.96 115.00 -39.40
N LEU A 87 20.89 114.26 -40.01
CA LEU A 87 21.88 113.40 -39.32
C LEU A 87 22.97 114.21 -38.61
N THR A 88 23.44 115.34 -39.15
CA THR A 88 24.48 116.15 -38.48
C THR A 88 23.95 116.90 -37.25
N ILE A 89 22.70 117.36 -37.29
CA ILE A 89 22.05 117.97 -36.11
C ILE A 89 21.72 116.91 -35.07
N ARG A 90 21.21 115.73 -35.48
CA ARG A 90 21.03 114.60 -34.56
C ARG A 90 22.35 114.08 -34.00
N ALA A 91 23.46 114.09 -34.74
CA ALA A 91 24.76 113.66 -34.24
C ALA A 91 25.30 114.59 -33.14
N SER A 92 25.02 115.90 -33.21
CA SER A 92 25.40 116.85 -32.16
C SER A 92 24.59 116.69 -30.87
N GLU A 93 23.29 116.37 -30.95
CA GLU A 93 22.47 116.03 -29.78
C GLU A 93 22.77 114.61 -29.26
N LEU A 94 23.19 113.69 -30.14
CA LEU A 94 23.57 112.33 -29.78
C LEU A 94 24.96 112.27 -29.11
N ASP A 95 25.85 113.24 -29.30
CA ASP A 95 27.16 113.28 -28.63
C ASP A 95 27.07 113.82 -27.19
N THR A 96 26.16 114.77 -26.93
CA THR A 96 25.79 115.17 -25.57
C THR A 96 24.98 114.09 -24.87
N LEU A 97 24.06 113.41 -25.58
CA LEU A 97 23.34 112.25 -25.05
C LEU A 97 24.25 111.02 -24.86
N HIS A 98 25.25 110.77 -25.72
CA HIS A 98 26.22 109.67 -25.54
C HIS A 98 27.20 109.93 -24.41
N ARG A 99 27.51 111.18 -24.04
CA ARG A 99 28.30 111.45 -22.81
C ARG A 99 27.48 111.19 -21.55
N GLU A 100 26.18 111.47 -21.57
CA GLU A 100 25.24 111.18 -20.48
C GLU A 100 24.90 109.67 -20.41
N VAL A 101 24.81 109.00 -21.56
CA VAL A 101 24.57 107.55 -21.67
C VAL A 101 25.85 106.73 -21.46
N ALA A 102 27.04 107.21 -21.82
CA ALA A 102 28.30 106.52 -21.52
C ALA A 102 28.61 106.52 -20.02
N THR A 103 28.29 107.61 -19.31
CA THR A 103 28.40 107.67 -17.84
C THR A 103 27.33 106.78 -17.17
N GLN A 104 26.11 106.66 -17.71
CA GLN A 104 25.15 105.65 -17.24
C GLN A 104 25.52 104.20 -17.62
N LYS A 105 26.12 103.97 -18.79
CA LYS A 105 26.53 102.65 -19.29
C LYS A 105 27.74 102.11 -18.55
N GLU A 106 28.70 102.96 -18.18
CA GLU A 106 29.84 102.57 -17.34
C GLU A 106 29.39 102.24 -15.90
N LEU A 107 28.34 102.92 -15.39
CA LEU A 107 27.65 102.57 -14.14
C LEU A 107 26.84 101.25 -14.23
N PHE A 108 26.33 100.89 -15.41
CA PHE A 108 25.57 99.65 -15.63
C PHE A 108 26.46 98.43 -15.94
N GLU A 109 27.53 98.59 -16.74
CA GLU A 109 28.50 97.53 -17.04
C GLU A 109 29.34 97.14 -15.82
N ASN A 110 29.69 98.09 -14.94
CA ASN A 110 30.30 97.75 -13.65
C ASN A 110 29.34 97.00 -12.72
N ARG A 111 28.03 97.33 -12.72
CA ARG A 111 27.02 96.56 -11.96
C ARG A 111 26.81 95.15 -12.53
N TYR A 112 26.85 94.97 -13.86
CA TYR A 112 26.66 93.67 -14.50
C TYR A 112 27.88 92.73 -14.36
N ARG A 113 29.10 93.28 -14.43
CA ARG A 113 30.34 92.51 -14.28
C ARG A 113 30.57 92.02 -12.84
N VAL A 114 30.11 92.76 -11.84
CA VAL A 114 30.10 92.32 -10.43
C VAL A 114 29.03 91.24 -10.19
N LEU A 115 27.87 91.31 -10.88
CA LEU A 115 26.81 90.31 -10.76
C LEU A 115 27.16 88.97 -11.45
N ASP A 116 27.81 88.99 -12.63
CA ASP A 116 28.25 87.77 -13.35
C ASP A 116 29.38 87.02 -12.61
N ASN A 117 30.30 87.75 -11.97
CA ASN A 117 31.37 87.16 -11.18
C ASN A 117 30.83 86.46 -9.91
N ASN A 118 29.84 87.07 -9.24
CA ASN A 118 29.19 86.47 -8.07
C ASN A 118 28.40 85.18 -8.43
N ILE A 119 27.77 85.12 -9.60
CA ILE A 119 27.05 83.92 -10.07
C ILE A 119 28.02 82.78 -10.46
N LYS A 120 29.14 83.09 -11.14
CA LYS A 120 30.16 82.08 -11.48
C LYS A 120 30.82 81.49 -10.22
N ASN A 121 31.12 82.34 -9.24
CA ASN A 121 31.71 81.86 -7.99
C ASN A 121 30.69 81.06 -7.14
N PHE A 122 29.41 81.44 -7.15
CA PHE A 122 28.33 80.63 -6.57
C PHE A 122 28.27 79.21 -7.17
N HIS A 123 28.32 79.10 -8.50
CA HIS A 123 28.32 77.80 -9.18
C HIS A 123 29.52 76.91 -8.83
N LEU A 124 30.70 77.50 -8.67
CA LEU A 124 31.91 76.76 -8.29
C LEU A 124 31.78 76.15 -6.89
N ILE A 125 31.25 76.92 -5.93
CA ILE A 125 31.10 76.49 -4.54
C ILE A 125 29.93 75.52 -4.40
N SER A 126 28.80 75.79 -5.05
CA SER A 126 27.67 74.86 -5.14
C SER A 126 28.09 73.51 -5.74
N SER A 127 28.96 73.50 -6.76
CA SER A 127 29.51 72.24 -7.31
C SER A 127 30.44 71.51 -6.36
N LYS A 128 31.20 72.20 -5.50
CA LYS A 128 32.06 71.57 -4.48
C LYS A 128 31.21 70.98 -3.35
N ILE A 129 30.24 71.74 -2.84
CA ILE A 129 29.27 71.30 -1.84
C ILE A 129 28.51 70.05 -2.31
N GLN A 130 28.09 70.00 -3.58
CA GLN A 130 27.35 68.85 -4.12
C GLN A 130 28.21 67.59 -4.32
N LYS A 131 29.53 67.73 -4.42
CA LYS A 131 30.47 66.61 -4.59
C LYS A 131 30.87 65.98 -3.25
N SER A 132 30.99 66.78 -2.20
CA SER A 132 31.35 66.26 -0.89
C SER A 132 30.26 65.33 -0.32
N VAL A 133 30.70 64.35 0.45
CA VAL A 133 29.87 63.38 1.19
C VAL A 133 30.14 63.48 2.69
N ASP A 134 30.94 64.47 3.11
CA ASP A 134 31.21 64.80 4.49
C ASP A 134 30.42 66.06 4.88
N LEU A 135 29.62 65.95 5.93
CA LEU A 135 28.77 67.04 6.38
C LEU A 135 29.60 68.22 6.89
N ASP A 136 30.71 67.96 7.56
CA ASP A 136 31.55 69.03 8.12
C ASP A 136 32.25 69.80 7.00
N GLU A 137 32.68 69.11 5.95
CA GLU A 137 33.27 69.73 4.75
C GLU A 137 32.24 70.56 3.97
N VAL A 138 31.01 70.05 3.80
CA VAL A 138 29.91 70.79 3.17
C VAL A 138 29.62 72.10 3.90
N LEU A 139 29.50 72.03 5.23
CA LEU A 139 29.19 73.20 6.06
C LEU A 139 30.35 74.21 6.05
N TYR A 140 31.59 73.73 6.10
CA TYR A 140 32.78 74.57 5.99
C TYR A 140 32.86 75.31 4.64
N LEU A 141 32.71 74.59 3.52
CA LEU A 141 32.73 75.17 2.16
C LEU A 141 31.61 76.20 1.95
N CYS A 142 30.46 76.02 2.60
CA CYS A 142 29.38 77.02 2.58
C CYS A 142 29.75 78.30 3.30
N ALA A 143 30.35 78.20 4.49
CA ALA A 143 30.74 79.38 5.25
C ALA A 143 31.91 80.14 4.61
N GLU A 144 32.90 79.41 4.11
CA GLU A 144 34.00 79.96 3.31
C GLU A 144 33.46 80.68 2.07
N GLY A 145 32.50 80.09 1.35
CA GLY A 145 31.91 80.72 0.17
C GLY A 145 31.04 81.95 0.43
N LEU A 146 30.37 82.00 1.58
CA LEU A 146 29.66 83.21 1.99
C LEU A 146 30.64 84.30 2.45
N HIS A 147 31.76 83.95 3.09
CA HIS A 147 32.76 84.89 3.57
C HIS A 147 33.70 85.41 2.46
N ASP A 148 34.50 84.53 1.86
CA ASP A 148 35.61 84.89 0.97
C ASP A 148 35.15 85.29 -0.44
N VAL A 149 34.02 84.74 -0.88
CA VAL A 149 33.55 84.89 -2.26
C VAL A 149 32.43 85.92 -2.38
N LEU A 150 31.43 85.87 -1.50
CA LEU A 150 30.34 86.84 -1.49
C LEU A 150 30.63 88.07 -0.62
N GLY A 151 31.71 88.03 0.17
CA GLY A 151 32.25 89.17 0.91
C GLY A 151 31.49 89.50 2.19
N TYR A 152 30.74 88.55 2.76
CA TYR A 152 30.12 88.74 4.08
C TYR A 152 31.17 88.64 5.18
N GLU A 153 31.21 89.61 6.08
CA GLU A 153 32.35 89.70 7.00
C GLU A 153 32.35 88.63 8.08
N ARG A 154 31.19 88.20 8.57
CA ARG A 154 31.09 87.09 9.52
C ARG A 154 30.01 86.12 9.10
N VAL A 155 30.37 84.85 9.07
CA VAL A 155 29.45 83.75 8.76
C VAL A 155 29.56 82.69 9.84
N ASN A 156 28.48 82.54 10.62
CA ASN A 156 28.37 81.55 11.67
C ASN A 156 27.37 80.48 11.26
N ILE A 157 27.74 79.21 11.35
CA ILE A 157 26.81 78.10 11.14
C ILE A 157 26.67 77.31 12.43
N PHE A 158 25.42 77.10 12.80
CA PHE A 158 25.01 76.30 13.95
C PHE A 158 24.30 75.05 13.48
N MET A 159 24.56 73.93 14.13
CA MET A 159 23.78 72.71 13.96
C MET A 159 23.16 72.31 15.28
N ALA A 160 21.91 71.85 15.22
CA ALA A 160 21.22 71.36 16.40
C ALA A 160 21.76 69.98 16.80
N ASP A 161 21.85 69.74 18.10
CA ASP A 161 22.10 68.39 18.61
C ASP A 161 20.91 67.45 18.30
N LYS A 162 21.10 66.15 18.51
CA LYS A 162 20.07 65.12 18.23
C LYS A 162 18.78 65.32 19.02
N GLU A 163 18.85 65.94 20.19
CA GLU A 163 17.70 66.20 21.08
C GLU A 163 17.04 67.57 20.80
N ARG A 164 17.63 68.36 19.88
CA ARG A 164 17.26 69.76 19.58
C ARG A 164 17.17 70.62 20.83
N SER A 165 18.07 70.38 21.76
CA SER A 165 18.15 71.09 23.03
C SER A 165 19.13 72.26 22.93
N SER A 166 20.11 72.15 22.04
CA SER A 166 21.18 73.12 21.88
C SER A 166 21.67 73.21 20.43
N LEU A 167 22.24 74.38 20.10
CA LEU A 167 22.87 74.71 18.84
C LEU A 167 24.38 74.82 19.05
N SER A 168 25.13 73.86 18.51
CA SER A 168 26.59 73.90 18.53
C SER A 168 27.12 74.67 17.33
N PHE A 169 28.17 75.48 17.54
CA PHE A 169 28.93 76.04 16.43
C PHE A 169 29.59 74.93 15.62
N VAL A 170 29.36 74.93 14.31
CA VAL A 170 30.07 74.06 13.36
C VAL A 170 31.15 74.85 12.63
N THR A 171 30.90 76.11 12.31
CA THR A 171 31.91 77.00 11.75
C THR A 171 31.62 78.47 12.10
N ALA A 172 32.66 79.27 12.21
CA ALA A 172 32.59 80.72 12.41
C ALA A 172 33.70 81.40 11.60
N THR A 173 33.38 81.81 10.38
CA THR A 173 34.32 82.42 9.46
C THR A 173 34.28 83.95 9.62
N GLY A 174 35.44 84.62 9.63
CA GLY A 174 35.56 86.07 9.81
C GLY A 174 35.64 86.58 11.26
N SER A 175 35.89 85.67 12.20
CA SER A 175 36.11 85.95 13.63
C SER A 175 37.40 85.27 14.11
N ASP A 176 38.54 85.72 13.59
CA ASP A 176 39.84 85.00 13.64
C ASP A 176 40.41 84.70 15.04
N ASP A 177 39.86 85.31 16.11
CA ASP A 177 40.26 85.10 17.51
C ASP A 177 39.26 84.26 18.35
N PHE A 178 38.25 83.61 17.73
CA PHE A 178 37.21 82.84 18.45
C PHE A 178 37.35 81.32 18.24
N ASP A 179 37.62 80.57 19.32
CA ASP A 179 37.57 79.11 19.28
C ASP A 179 36.12 78.61 19.38
N ILE A 180 35.63 78.04 18.29
CA ILE A 180 34.28 77.48 18.18
C ILE A 180 34.11 76.15 18.92
N ARG A 181 35.21 75.47 19.28
CA ARG A 181 35.14 74.11 19.84
C ARG A 181 34.49 74.09 21.21
N GLY A 182 33.38 73.36 21.31
CA GLY A 182 32.65 73.16 22.57
C GLY A 182 31.70 74.30 22.96
N VAL A 183 31.53 75.31 22.11
CA VAL A 183 30.55 76.37 22.34
C VAL A 183 29.18 75.93 21.83
N SER A 184 28.24 75.76 22.77
CA SER A 184 26.85 75.42 22.46
C SER A 184 25.89 76.44 23.07
N ILE A 185 24.86 76.77 22.30
CA ILE A 185 23.85 77.76 22.63
C ILE A 185 22.56 77.03 22.96
N PRO A 186 21.90 77.30 24.11
CA PRO A 186 20.62 76.69 24.40
C PRO A 186 19.57 77.11 23.37
N LEU A 187 18.86 76.14 22.81
CA LEU A 187 17.80 76.37 21.84
C LEU A 187 16.47 76.64 22.58
N ASP A 188 16.43 77.76 23.30
CA ASP A 188 15.24 78.25 24.01
C ASP A 188 15.14 79.78 23.89
N ALA A 189 14.16 80.38 24.57
CA ALA A 189 13.92 81.83 24.51
C ALA A 189 15.17 82.68 24.82
N ARG A 190 16.20 82.16 25.51
CA ARG A 190 17.42 82.90 25.84
C ARG A 190 18.31 83.19 24.62
N SER A 191 18.25 82.37 23.57
CA SER A 191 18.99 82.61 22.32
C SER A 191 18.24 83.51 21.33
N GLY A 192 17.09 84.06 21.75
CA GLY A 192 16.36 85.13 21.06
C GLY A 192 16.06 84.81 19.61
N VAL A 193 16.51 85.69 18.71
CA VAL A 193 16.34 85.56 17.25
C VAL A 193 16.82 84.23 16.66
N LEU A 194 17.85 83.58 17.23
CA LEU A 194 18.32 82.27 16.75
C LEU A 194 17.28 81.18 17.05
N PHE A 195 16.77 81.13 18.28
CA PHE A 195 15.68 80.23 18.65
C PHE A 195 14.44 80.48 17.80
N LYS A 196 14.13 81.77 17.56
CA LYS A 196 12.92 82.13 16.83
C LYS A 196 13.01 81.79 15.34
N CYS A 197 14.18 82.02 14.74
CA CYS A 197 14.53 81.53 13.40
C CYS A 197 14.39 80.01 13.28
N PHE A 198 14.94 79.26 14.24
CA PHE A 198 14.87 77.80 14.23
C PHE A 198 13.44 77.28 14.36
N GLN A 199 12.66 77.84 15.28
CA GLN A 199 11.30 77.42 15.59
C GLN A 199 10.32 77.79 14.46
N ASP A 200 10.38 79.03 14.00
CA ASP A 200 9.41 79.55 13.03
C ASP A 200 9.76 79.13 11.59
N LYS A 201 10.96 78.58 11.37
CA LYS A 201 11.48 78.10 10.07
C LYS A 201 11.49 79.21 9.01
N ARG A 202 11.70 80.45 9.45
CA ARG A 202 11.68 81.66 8.63
C ARG A 202 12.98 82.42 8.78
N ILE A 203 13.37 83.11 7.71
CA ILE A 203 14.56 83.95 7.70
C ILE A 203 14.20 85.29 8.35
N TYR A 204 15.09 85.78 9.21
CA TYR A 204 14.96 87.08 9.84
C TYR A 204 16.09 88.00 9.35
N LEU A 205 15.72 89.08 8.66
CA LEU A 205 16.60 90.19 8.35
C LEU A 205 16.43 91.23 9.47
N VAL A 206 17.50 91.48 10.22
CA VAL A 206 17.49 92.42 11.35
C VAL A 206 18.33 93.65 10.99
N ASP A 207 17.68 94.80 10.87
CA ASP A 207 18.35 96.09 10.63
C ASP A 207 18.94 96.68 11.92
N ASP A 208 18.19 96.59 13.02
CA ASP A 208 18.64 96.98 14.35
C ASP A 208 17.95 96.13 15.42
N ILE A 209 18.72 95.25 16.07
CA ILE A 209 18.23 94.35 17.11
C ILE A 209 17.61 95.08 18.32
N ALA A 210 18.01 96.34 18.58
CA ALA A 210 17.45 97.14 19.68
C ALA A 210 16.00 97.57 19.45
N THR A 211 15.53 97.56 18.20
CA THR A 211 14.17 97.95 17.81
C THR A 211 13.19 96.78 17.80
N MET A 212 13.68 95.55 17.94
CA MET A 212 12.85 94.35 17.98
C MET A 212 12.30 94.09 19.39
N SER A 213 11.14 93.43 19.47
CA SER A 213 10.50 93.02 20.73
C SER A 213 11.42 92.15 21.58
N GLU A 214 11.20 92.15 22.91
CA GLU A 214 12.05 91.43 23.89
C GLU A 214 12.29 89.95 23.54
N GLU A 215 11.35 89.31 22.83
CA GLU A 215 11.44 87.91 22.40
C GLU A 215 12.53 87.62 21.36
N PHE A 216 12.97 88.64 20.60
CA PHE A 216 14.05 88.51 19.61
C PHE A 216 15.44 88.82 20.19
N GLN A 217 15.48 89.43 21.38
CA GLN A 217 16.73 89.85 22.00
C GLN A 217 17.43 88.69 22.69
N MET A 218 18.74 88.57 22.50
CA MET A 218 19.53 87.53 23.15
C MET A 218 19.76 87.88 24.63
N GLN A 219 19.58 86.89 25.50
CA GLN A 219 19.86 86.99 26.93
C GLN A 219 21.26 86.41 27.26
N PRO A 220 21.90 86.81 28.37
CA PRO A 220 23.16 86.20 28.82
C PRO A 220 22.96 84.69 29.08
N PRO A 221 23.90 83.80 28.71
CA PRO A 221 25.25 84.07 28.19
C PRO A 221 25.32 84.24 26.66
N CYS A 222 24.24 83.99 25.91
CA CYS A 222 24.22 84.05 24.44
C CYS A 222 24.59 85.44 23.91
N ARG A 223 24.16 86.49 24.61
CA ARG A 223 24.47 87.89 24.30
C ARG A 223 25.97 88.22 24.35
N ASP A 224 26.73 87.49 25.16
CA ASP A 224 28.14 87.79 25.44
C ASP A 224 29.10 87.08 24.47
N ILE A 225 28.56 86.24 23.58
CA ILE A 225 29.31 85.49 22.58
C ILE A 225 29.77 86.44 21.45
N ALA A 226 31.08 86.64 21.32
CA ALA A 226 31.65 87.66 20.44
C ALA A 226 31.23 87.57 18.95
N PRO A 227 31.11 86.38 18.33
CA PRO A 227 30.61 86.25 16.96
C PRO A 227 29.13 86.62 16.77
N LEU A 228 28.32 86.66 17.84
CA LEU A 228 26.88 86.97 17.77
C LEU A 228 26.55 88.42 18.10
N ARG A 229 27.55 89.22 18.48
CA ARG A 229 27.38 90.62 18.89
C ARG A 229 27.32 91.55 17.68
N SER A 230 26.25 91.48 16.91
CA SER A 230 25.94 92.45 15.85
C SER A 230 24.62 93.17 16.10
N SER A 231 24.53 94.43 15.69
CA SER A 231 23.27 95.20 15.71
C SER A 231 22.42 94.92 14.47
N SER A 232 23.04 94.53 13.36
CA SER A 232 22.37 94.17 12.10
C SER A 232 22.94 92.87 11.56
N PHE A 233 22.07 91.92 11.21
CA PHE A 233 22.45 90.58 10.75
C PHE A 233 21.27 89.87 10.10
N VAL A 234 21.56 88.82 9.34
CA VAL A 234 20.58 87.89 8.79
C VAL A 234 20.72 86.56 9.50
N VAL A 235 19.59 86.00 9.94
CA VAL A 235 19.53 84.64 10.47
C VAL A 235 18.64 83.79 9.57
N CYS A 236 19.21 82.74 8.98
CA CYS A 236 18.51 81.84 8.05
C CYS A 236 18.53 80.40 8.58
N PRO A 237 17.40 79.69 8.65
CA PRO A 237 17.39 78.31 9.11
C PRO A 237 17.85 77.36 7.99
N ILE A 238 18.49 76.27 8.36
CA ILE A 238 18.78 75.13 7.49
C ILE A 238 17.66 74.12 7.70
N VAL A 239 16.81 73.92 6.70
CA VAL A 239 15.62 73.10 6.82
C VAL A 239 15.74 71.84 5.97
N VAL A 240 15.80 70.68 6.60
CA VAL A 240 15.85 69.37 5.94
C VAL A 240 14.54 68.64 6.17
N LYS A 241 13.85 68.27 5.07
CA LYS A 241 12.54 67.59 5.11
C LYS A 241 11.49 68.31 5.98
N GLY A 242 11.47 69.64 5.93
CA GLY A 242 10.52 70.46 6.66
C GLY A 242 10.88 70.72 8.12
N GLU A 243 12.01 70.20 8.61
CA GLU A 243 12.50 70.43 9.97
C GLU A 243 13.80 71.24 9.98
N SER A 244 13.89 72.22 10.88
CA SER A 244 15.12 72.96 11.10
C SER A 244 16.16 72.05 11.74
N VAL A 245 17.34 71.97 11.13
CA VAL A 245 18.47 71.16 11.60
C VAL A 245 19.69 72.01 11.94
N GLY A 246 19.69 73.28 11.53
CA GLY A 246 20.76 74.22 11.80
C GLY A 246 20.37 75.65 11.43
N ILE A 247 21.30 76.60 11.59
CA ILE A 247 21.09 78.02 11.36
C ILE A 247 22.36 78.66 10.79
N PHE A 248 22.20 79.51 9.78
CA PHE A 248 23.16 80.51 9.34
C PHE A 248 22.93 81.84 10.06
N GLY A 249 23.96 82.39 10.68
CA GLY A 249 23.98 83.76 11.20
C GLY A 249 25.05 84.56 10.49
N ILE A 250 24.66 85.60 9.76
CA ILE A 250 25.56 86.35 8.89
C ILE A 250 25.46 87.85 9.20
N ASP A 251 26.60 88.51 9.33
CA ASP A 251 26.66 89.94 9.61
C ASP A 251 27.83 90.65 8.89
N ASN A 252 27.70 91.98 8.82
CA ASN A 252 28.74 92.90 8.33
C ASN A 252 29.19 93.82 9.48
N LYS A 253 29.77 93.24 10.54
CA LYS A 253 30.09 93.93 11.79
C LYS A 253 31.00 95.16 11.65
N PHE A 254 32.00 95.11 10.77
CA PHE A 254 33.07 96.08 10.65
C PHE A 254 32.75 97.19 9.63
N SER A 255 32.22 96.83 8.45
CA SER A 255 31.82 97.83 7.45
C SER A 255 30.48 98.49 7.74
N HIS A 256 29.66 97.91 8.62
CA HIS A 256 28.28 98.35 8.90
C HIS A 256 27.40 98.45 7.63
N ARG A 257 27.74 97.72 6.57
CA ARG A 257 26.94 97.64 5.35
C ARG A 257 25.60 96.96 5.69
N ARG A 258 24.49 97.69 5.50
CA ARG A 258 23.14 97.13 5.68
C ARG A 258 22.91 95.98 4.70
N LEU A 259 22.44 94.86 5.24
CA LEU A 259 22.00 93.69 4.49
C LEU A 259 20.62 94.00 3.89
N ASN A 260 20.37 93.54 2.66
CA ASN A 260 19.11 93.79 1.95
C ASN A 260 18.44 92.46 1.55
N ASP A 261 17.25 92.54 0.96
CA ASP A 261 16.48 91.35 0.56
C ASP A 261 17.24 90.46 -0.46
N THR A 262 18.09 91.04 -1.30
CA THR A 262 18.97 90.26 -2.20
C THR A 262 20.02 89.43 -1.47
N ASP A 263 20.51 89.89 -0.31
CA ASP A 263 21.40 89.12 0.55
C ASP A 263 20.65 87.95 1.21
N VAL A 264 19.40 88.18 1.62
CA VAL A 264 18.50 87.13 2.16
C VAL A 264 18.29 85.99 1.17
N ASP A 265 18.00 86.30 -0.09
CA ASP A 265 17.81 85.28 -1.14
C ASP A 265 19.09 84.47 -1.41
N THR A 266 20.25 85.12 -1.35
CA THR A 266 21.55 84.47 -1.55
C THR A 266 21.87 83.50 -0.40
N ILE A 267 21.64 83.92 0.84
CA ILE A 267 21.86 83.09 2.04
C ILE A 267 20.90 81.90 2.06
N LYS A 268 19.63 82.14 1.71
CA LYS A 268 18.62 81.07 1.59
C LYS A 268 19.06 80.00 0.60
N LEU A 269 19.62 80.41 -0.54
CA LEU A 269 20.08 79.48 -1.57
C LEU A 269 21.20 78.56 -1.06
N PHE A 270 22.15 79.07 -0.25
CA PHE A 270 23.18 78.24 0.39
C PHE A 270 22.59 77.31 1.47
N ALA A 271 21.64 77.80 2.28
CA ALA A 271 20.96 76.97 3.26
C ALA A 271 20.21 75.79 2.60
N ASP A 272 19.59 76.02 1.44
CA ASP A 272 18.94 74.97 0.65
C ASP A 272 19.95 73.98 0.04
N GLN A 273 21.14 74.45 -0.38
CA GLN A 273 22.21 73.56 -0.87
C GLN A 273 22.75 72.65 0.24
N VAL A 274 22.96 73.18 1.44
CA VAL A 274 23.34 72.38 2.63
C VAL A 274 22.26 71.36 2.95
N ALA A 275 20.99 71.77 2.93
CA ALA A 275 19.88 70.87 3.22
C ALA A 275 19.78 69.71 2.21
N SER A 276 20.05 69.99 0.93
CA SER A 276 20.11 68.98 -0.13
C SER A 276 21.27 67.99 0.08
N ALA A 277 22.46 68.50 0.44
CA ALA A 277 23.62 67.66 0.74
C ALA A 277 23.40 66.75 1.97
N ILE A 278 22.79 67.27 3.04
CA ILE A 278 22.41 66.47 4.23
C ILE A 278 21.47 65.33 3.83
N ASN A 279 20.47 65.59 2.99
CA ASN A 279 19.55 64.56 2.51
C ASN A 279 20.26 63.45 1.70
N LYS A 280 21.21 63.82 0.84
CA LYS A 280 22.01 62.88 0.05
C LYS A 280 22.87 61.99 0.95
N ILE A 281 23.58 62.58 1.92
CA ILE A 281 24.44 61.85 2.87
C ILE A 281 23.61 60.84 3.69
N ASN A 282 22.46 61.29 4.22
CA ASN A 282 21.56 60.42 4.98
C ASN A 282 21.01 59.26 4.14
N LEU A 283 20.72 59.48 2.85
CA LEU A 283 20.22 58.45 1.95
C LEU A 283 21.30 57.39 1.64
N LEU A 284 22.55 57.81 1.44
CA LEU A 284 23.67 56.89 1.21
C LEU A 284 23.98 56.01 2.45
N MET A 285 23.89 56.56 3.66
CA MET A 285 24.09 55.79 4.91
C MET A 285 22.98 54.74 5.14
N ALA A 286 21.74 55.10 4.82
CA ALA A 286 20.61 54.18 4.95
C ALA A 286 20.73 52.99 3.96
N ILE A 287 21.19 53.26 2.73
CA ILE A 287 21.44 52.22 1.73
C ILE A 287 22.54 51.25 2.20
N ASP A 288 23.67 51.74 2.72
CA ASP A 288 24.76 50.88 3.21
C ASP A 288 24.31 49.95 4.36
N THR A 289 23.51 50.49 5.29
CA THR A 289 22.97 49.71 6.42
C THR A 289 22.04 48.60 5.92
N LEU A 290 21.10 48.92 5.02
CA LEU A 290 20.15 47.95 4.47
C LEU A 290 20.86 46.85 3.67
N ILE A 291 21.89 47.17 2.89
CA ILE A 291 22.59 46.15 2.11
C ILE A 291 23.36 45.18 3.02
N ARG A 292 23.97 45.66 4.11
CA ARG A 292 24.65 44.78 5.09
C ARG A 292 23.67 43.86 5.82
N GLU A 293 22.49 44.35 6.20
CA GLU A 293 21.45 43.50 6.80
C GLU A 293 20.90 42.48 5.80
N LEU A 294 20.76 42.86 4.53
CA LEU A 294 20.32 41.98 3.46
C LEU A 294 21.34 40.86 3.19
N ASP A 295 22.63 41.18 3.14
CA ASP A 295 23.70 40.19 2.95
C ASP A 295 23.77 39.20 4.12
N ARG A 296 23.63 39.70 5.36
CA ARG A 296 23.53 38.85 6.54
C ARG A 296 22.32 37.90 6.47
N SER A 297 21.16 38.42 6.07
CA SER A 297 19.93 37.63 5.93
C SER A 297 20.06 36.56 4.84
N PHE A 298 20.63 36.89 3.68
CA PHE A 298 20.89 35.92 2.62
C PHE A 298 21.88 34.85 3.07
N SER A 299 22.95 35.23 3.77
CA SER A 299 23.93 34.28 4.30
C SER A 299 23.32 33.33 5.34
N GLU A 300 22.44 33.81 6.22
CA GLU A 300 21.72 32.97 7.18
C GLU A 300 20.77 31.99 6.49
N ILE A 301 20.04 32.42 5.46
CA ILE A 301 19.15 31.53 4.69
C ILE A 301 19.97 30.49 3.90
N LEU A 302 21.05 30.88 3.22
CA LEU A 302 21.89 29.97 2.46
C LEU A 302 22.55 28.90 3.35
N LYS A 303 22.86 29.20 4.61
CA LYS A 303 23.32 28.18 5.58
C LYS A 303 22.31 27.07 5.84
N THR A 304 21.01 27.30 5.62
CA THR A 304 19.96 26.28 5.81
C THR A 304 19.77 25.37 4.59
N GLN A 305 20.38 25.70 3.44
CA GLN A 305 20.27 24.93 2.20
C GLN A 305 20.65 23.45 2.35
N PRO A 306 21.76 23.07 3.01
CA PRO A 306 22.14 21.66 3.15
C PRO A 306 21.12 20.86 3.96
N ASP A 307 20.50 21.48 4.96
CA ASP A 307 19.46 20.85 5.77
C ASP A 307 18.17 20.63 4.98
N CYS A 308 17.75 21.60 4.17
CA CYS A 308 16.58 21.46 3.31
C CYS A 308 16.76 20.33 2.28
N ILE A 309 17.92 20.28 1.62
CA ILE A 309 18.27 19.19 0.70
C ILE A 309 18.28 17.84 1.41
N ARG A 310 18.85 17.76 2.62
CA ARG A 310 18.85 16.55 3.45
C ARG A 310 17.43 16.09 3.82
N HIS A 311 16.55 17.02 4.18
CA HIS A 311 15.15 16.70 4.48
C HIS A 311 14.40 16.16 3.25
N ILE A 312 14.58 16.78 2.07
CA ILE A 312 14.01 16.28 0.82
C ILE A 312 14.50 14.86 0.52
N PHE A 313 15.81 14.60 0.68
CA PHE A 313 16.38 13.27 0.47
C PHE A 313 15.79 12.23 1.43
N ASN A 314 15.70 12.56 2.73
CA ASN A 314 15.09 11.67 3.73
C ASN A 314 13.61 11.40 3.43
N MET A 315 12.88 12.41 2.97
CA MET A 315 11.46 12.26 2.62
C MET A 315 11.30 11.38 1.37
N LYS A 316 12.18 11.51 0.39
CA LYS A 316 12.23 10.63 -0.78
C LYS A 316 12.52 9.17 -0.39
N ALA A 317 13.52 8.95 0.46
CA ALA A 317 13.85 7.63 0.97
C ALA A 317 12.70 7.00 1.78
N ALA A 318 12.00 7.80 2.60
CA ALA A 318 10.83 7.36 3.34
C ALA A 318 9.67 6.95 2.40
N VAL A 319 9.41 7.73 1.35
CA VAL A 319 8.38 7.40 0.34
C VAL A 319 8.75 6.13 -0.43
N ASP A 320 10.01 5.97 -0.82
CA ASP A 320 10.48 4.76 -1.49
C ASP A 320 10.33 3.53 -0.59
N SER A 321 10.67 3.64 0.70
CA SER A 321 10.48 2.56 1.70
C SER A 321 9.00 2.22 1.91
N VAL A 322 8.10 3.21 1.92
CA VAL A 322 6.64 2.96 2.02
C VAL A 322 6.13 2.21 0.79
N ASN A 323 6.61 2.53 -0.40
CA ASN A 323 6.23 1.82 -1.63
C ASN A 323 6.75 0.38 -1.64
N GLU A 324 7.99 0.15 -1.22
CA GLU A 324 8.58 -1.19 -1.10
C GLU A 324 7.82 -2.05 -0.08
N ASN A 325 7.55 -1.50 1.11
CA ASN A 325 6.75 -2.19 2.13
C ASN A 325 5.33 -2.48 1.64
N SER A 326 4.71 -1.56 0.89
CA SER A 326 3.39 -1.81 0.29
C SER A 326 3.45 -2.94 -0.73
N SER A 327 4.52 -3.05 -1.53
CA SER A 327 4.74 -4.18 -2.44
C SER A 327 4.84 -5.51 -1.68
N HIS A 328 5.63 -5.56 -0.60
CA HIS A 328 5.74 -6.76 0.24
C HIS A 328 4.41 -7.14 0.90
N ILE A 329 3.62 -6.16 1.35
CA ILE A 329 2.28 -6.42 1.89
C ILE A 329 1.36 -7.00 0.81
N ALA A 330 1.43 -6.52 -0.43
CA ALA A 330 0.64 -7.05 -1.54
C ALA A 330 1.01 -8.52 -1.84
N GLU A 331 2.30 -8.84 -1.94
CA GLU A 331 2.78 -10.22 -2.13
C GLU A 331 2.35 -11.14 -0.98
N ALA A 332 2.50 -10.68 0.27
CA ALA A 332 2.06 -11.43 1.44
C ALA A 332 0.55 -11.67 1.42
N ALA A 333 -0.25 -10.66 1.03
CA ALA A 333 -1.70 -10.79 0.90
C ALA A 333 -2.08 -11.83 -0.16
N GLU A 334 -1.40 -11.87 -1.31
CA GLU A 334 -1.61 -12.93 -2.33
C GLU A 334 -1.28 -14.33 -1.78
N GLY A 335 -0.20 -14.47 -1.02
CA GLY A 335 0.17 -15.72 -0.36
C GLY A 335 -0.90 -16.19 0.65
N VAL A 336 -1.46 -15.26 1.42
CA VAL A 336 -2.57 -15.56 2.33
C VAL A 336 -3.84 -15.93 1.55
N MET A 337 -4.18 -15.23 0.45
CA MET A 337 -5.35 -15.60 -0.38
C MET A 337 -5.25 -17.03 -0.91
N ARG A 338 -4.05 -17.45 -1.36
CA ARG A 338 -3.82 -18.83 -1.80
C ARG A 338 -4.05 -19.83 -0.66
N SER A 339 -3.51 -19.54 0.52
CA SER A 339 -3.67 -20.37 1.72
C SER A 339 -5.14 -20.47 2.15
N VAL A 340 -5.91 -19.38 2.03
CA VAL A 340 -7.35 -19.34 2.29
C VAL A 340 -8.11 -20.25 1.32
N GLU A 341 -7.78 -20.22 0.03
CA GLU A 341 -8.43 -21.06 -0.98
C GLU A 341 -8.11 -22.55 -0.79
N GLU A 342 -6.86 -22.88 -0.45
CA GLU A 342 -6.43 -24.23 -0.08
C GLU A 342 -7.19 -24.73 1.16
N THR A 343 -7.29 -23.88 2.20
CA THR A 343 -8.03 -24.22 3.44
C THR A 343 -9.53 -24.39 3.16
N SER A 344 -10.12 -23.57 2.28
CA SER A 344 -11.50 -23.69 1.85
C SER A 344 -11.77 -25.03 1.17
N THR A 345 -10.88 -25.44 0.27
CA THR A 345 -10.95 -26.72 -0.44
C THR A 345 -10.85 -27.89 0.54
N ALA A 346 -9.84 -27.88 1.42
CA ALA A 346 -9.67 -28.89 2.46
C ALA A 346 -10.89 -29.00 3.40
N THR A 347 -11.50 -27.86 3.73
CA THR A 347 -12.74 -27.85 4.54
C THR A 347 -13.91 -28.50 3.80
N GLY A 348 -14.01 -28.30 2.47
CA GLY A 348 -15.00 -28.98 1.63
C GLY A 348 -14.79 -30.50 1.57
N GLU A 349 -13.54 -30.96 1.48
CA GLU A 349 -13.20 -32.39 1.52
C GLU A 349 -13.53 -33.01 2.89
N ILE A 350 -13.26 -32.29 3.98
CA ILE A 350 -13.66 -32.70 5.35
C ILE A 350 -15.17 -32.92 5.43
N TYR A 351 -15.98 -32.03 4.84
CA TYR A 351 -17.43 -32.19 4.81
C TYR A 351 -17.87 -33.47 4.10
N GLN A 352 -17.30 -33.77 2.93
CA GLN A 352 -17.61 -35.00 2.21
C GLN A 352 -17.21 -36.25 3.01
N ALA A 353 -16.04 -36.21 3.66
CA ALA A 353 -15.58 -37.30 4.52
C ALA A 353 -16.54 -37.53 5.71
N ILE A 354 -17.04 -36.46 6.33
CA ILE A 354 -18.01 -36.53 7.43
C ILE A 354 -19.34 -37.13 6.97
N GLU A 355 -19.86 -36.73 5.80
CA GLU A 355 -21.08 -37.33 5.24
C GLU A 355 -20.89 -38.82 4.95
N GLN A 356 -19.75 -39.20 4.36
CA GLN A 356 -19.45 -40.60 4.08
C GLN A 356 -19.32 -41.43 5.37
N VAL A 357 -18.67 -40.90 6.41
CA VAL A 357 -18.59 -41.54 7.72
C VAL A 357 -19.99 -41.72 8.30
N THR A 358 -20.83 -40.70 8.25
CA THR A 358 -22.21 -40.77 8.76
C THR A 358 -23.03 -41.84 8.04
N HIS A 359 -22.93 -41.90 6.70
CA HIS A 359 -23.59 -42.94 5.91
C HIS A 359 -23.09 -44.37 6.26
N ASN A 360 -21.78 -44.53 6.46
CA ASN A 360 -21.21 -45.80 6.88
C ASN A 360 -21.69 -46.22 8.29
N LEU A 361 -21.88 -45.27 9.20
CA LEU A 361 -22.41 -45.53 10.55
C LEU A 361 -23.86 -46.02 10.50
N ASP A 362 -24.69 -45.50 9.59
CA ASP A 362 -26.05 -46.01 9.37
C ASP A 362 -26.02 -47.48 8.93
N GLY A 363 -25.17 -47.80 7.95
CA GLY A 363 -24.99 -49.19 7.47
C GLY A 363 -24.42 -50.13 8.55
N LEU A 364 -23.52 -49.63 9.39
CA LEU A 364 -22.98 -50.39 10.53
C LEU A 364 -24.06 -50.68 11.58
N THR A 365 -24.92 -49.70 11.86
CA THR A 365 -26.06 -49.86 12.76
C THR A 365 -27.01 -50.95 12.25
N GLU A 366 -27.39 -50.89 10.98
CA GLU A 366 -28.25 -51.92 10.35
C GLU A 366 -27.61 -53.32 10.43
N THR A 367 -26.32 -53.41 10.14
CA THR A 367 -25.58 -54.68 10.18
C THR A 367 -25.50 -55.24 11.59
N SER A 368 -25.27 -54.40 12.60
CA SER A 368 -25.28 -54.78 14.02
C SER A 368 -26.64 -55.34 14.44
N TYR A 369 -27.75 -54.67 14.08
CA TYR A 369 -29.10 -55.18 14.34
C TYR A 369 -29.38 -56.53 13.69
N LYS A 370 -29.00 -56.70 12.41
CA LYS A 370 -29.17 -57.98 11.70
C LYS A 370 -28.35 -59.09 12.35
N ALA A 371 -27.12 -58.80 12.78
CA ALA A 371 -26.26 -59.75 13.47
C ALA A 371 -26.85 -60.15 14.83
N ALA A 372 -27.36 -59.20 15.61
CA ALA A 372 -28.03 -59.49 16.88
C ALA A 372 -29.26 -60.38 16.69
N ALA A 373 -30.12 -60.08 15.70
CA ALA A 373 -31.28 -60.92 15.38
C ALA A 373 -30.89 -62.33 14.94
N ALA A 374 -29.83 -62.48 14.14
CA ALA A 374 -29.30 -63.79 13.76
C ALA A 374 -28.78 -64.58 14.97
N MET A 375 -28.14 -63.91 15.94
CA MET A 375 -27.70 -64.56 17.19
C MET A 375 -28.87 -65.02 18.06
N GLU A 376 -29.98 -64.28 18.10
CA GLU A 376 -31.21 -64.73 18.77
C GLU A 376 -31.78 -65.99 18.11
N GLU A 377 -31.79 -66.06 16.78
CA GLU A 377 -32.25 -67.23 16.03
C GLU A 377 -31.33 -68.44 16.28
N ILE A 378 -30.01 -68.25 16.27
CA ILE A 378 -29.05 -69.30 16.61
C ILE A 378 -29.28 -69.78 18.04
N ASN A 379 -29.48 -68.88 19.01
CA ASN A 379 -29.75 -69.24 20.40
C ASN A 379 -31.03 -70.09 20.54
N ALA A 380 -32.09 -69.76 19.78
CA ALA A 380 -33.30 -70.58 19.73
C ALA A 380 -33.03 -71.96 19.11
N SER A 381 -32.23 -72.02 18.04
CA SER A 381 -31.83 -73.28 17.42
C SER A 381 -31.00 -74.16 18.36
N LEU A 382 -30.08 -73.58 19.14
CA LEU A 382 -29.27 -74.31 20.11
C LEU A 382 -30.14 -74.97 21.20
N LYS A 383 -31.17 -74.28 21.69
CA LYS A 383 -32.15 -74.89 22.62
C LYS A 383 -32.87 -76.09 22.02
N ASN A 384 -33.21 -76.02 20.73
CA ASN A 384 -33.81 -77.17 20.04
C ASN A 384 -32.81 -78.33 19.90
N VAL A 385 -31.54 -78.05 19.61
CA VAL A 385 -30.47 -79.06 19.55
C VAL A 385 -30.27 -79.71 20.92
N GLU A 386 -30.20 -78.91 22.00
CA GLU A 386 -30.11 -79.40 23.38
C GLU A 386 -31.27 -80.36 23.71
N GLN A 387 -32.51 -79.95 23.43
CA GLN A 387 -33.69 -80.78 23.67
C GLN A 387 -33.65 -82.08 22.84
N ASN A 388 -33.33 -82.00 21.55
CA ASN A 388 -33.26 -83.17 20.67
C ASN A 388 -32.15 -84.13 21.10
N THR A 389 -31.03 -83.60 21.59
CA THR A 389 -29.90 -84.39 22.11
C THR A 389 -30.30 -85.13 23.38
N ALA A 390 -30.99 -84.47 24.31
CA ALA A 390 -31.53 -85.11 25.52
C ALA A 390 -32.53 -86.23 25.20
N VAL A 391 -33.43 -86.01 24.22
CA VAL A 391 -34.38 -87.03 23.75
C VAL A 391 -33.64 -88.21 23.11
N SER A 392 -32.63 -87.93 22.27
CA SER A 392 -31.84 -88.97 21.60
C SER A 392 -31.04 -89.82 22.60
N HIS A 393 -30.41 -89.18 23.58
CA HIS A 393 -29.72 -89.87 24.67
C HIS A 393 -30.68 -90.80 25.44
N HIS A 394 -31.88 -90.32 25.75
CA HIS A 394 -32.91 -91.12 26.43
C HIS A 394 -33.35 -92.33 25.58
N LEU A 395 -33.58 -92.13 24.28
CA LEU A 395 -34.00 -93.19 23.36
C LEU A 395 -32.90 -94.26 23.21
N SER A 396 -31.64 -93.86 23.04
CA SER A 396 -30.51 -94.78 22.97
C SER A 396 -30.38 -95.61 24.25
N ARG A 397 -30.58 -94.99 25.43
CA ARG A 397 -30.64 -95.72 26.70
C ARG A 397 -31.77 -96.75 26.73
N GLN A 398 -32.97 -96.40 26.26
CA GLN A 398 -34.09 -97.35 26.19
C GLN A 398 -33.79 -98.51 25.22
N VAL A 399 -33.18 -98.24 24.07
CA VAL A 399 -32.77 -99.30 23.11
C VAL A 399 -31.78 -100.25 23.77
N LYS A 400 -30.78 -99.71 24.49
CA LYS A 400 -29.80 -100.50 25.25
C LYS A 400 -30.48 -101.41 26.29
N GLU A 401 -31.37 -100.85 27.11
CA GLU A 401 -32.12 -101.61 28.13
C GLU A 401 -32.98 -102.73 27.51
N ARG A 402 -33.65 -102.45 26.39
CA ARG A 402 -34.49 -103.44 25.68
C ARG A 402 -33.67 -104.53 25.01
N ALA A 403 -32.54 -104.18 24.40
CA ALA A 403 -31.65 -105.14 23.76
C ALA A 403 -30.96 -106.05 24.79
N ASP A 404 -30.58 -105.51 25.96
CA ASP A 404 -30.00 -106.29 27.06
C ASP A 404 -31.02 -107.30 27.63
N GLU A 405 -32.26 -106.88 27.84
CA GLU A 405 -33.34 -107.81 28.24
C GLU A 405 -33.61 -108.86 27.16
N GLY A 406 -33.63 -108.47 25.89
CA GLY A 406 -33.75 -109.40 24.77
C GLY A 406 -32.62 -110.44 24.75
N ARG A 407 -31.38 -110.01 25.01
CA ARG A 407 -30.21 -110.89 25.05
C ARG A 407 -30.35 -111.91 26.18
N ARG A 408 -30.81 -111.47 27.35
CA ARG A 408 -31.07 -112.35 28.51
C ARG A 408 -32.10 -113.44 28.18
N VAL A 409 -33.21 -113.09 27.52
CA VAL A 409 -34.24 -114.06 27.10
C VAL A 409 -33.69 -115.05 26.08
N VAL A 410 -32.86 -114.60 25.14
CA VAL A 410 -32.20 -115.48 24.16
C VAL A 410 -31.23 -116.43 24.85
N ASP A 411 -30.42 -115.96 25.80
CA ASP A 411 -29.51 -116.81 26.59
C ASP A 411 -30.27 -117.88 27.38
N GLU A 412 -31.41 -117.52 27.99
CA GLU A 412 -32.30 -118.49 28.67
C GLU A 412 -32.87 -119.51 27.68
N THR A 413 -33.25 -119.08 26.47
CA THR A 413 -33.76 -119.96 25.41
C THR A 413 -32.69 -120.93 24.91
N VAL A 414 -31.45 -120.47 24.72
CA VAL A 414 -30.32 -121.32 24.31
C VAL A 414 -30.02 -122.37 25.38
N LYS A 415 -30.07 -122.01 26.68
CA LYS A 415 -29.94 -122.97 27.79
C LYS A 415 -31.05 -124.02 27.76
N ALA A 416 -32.31 -123.61 27.60
CA ALA A 416 -33.43 -124.53 27.50
C ALA A 416 -33.31 -125.50 26.30
N LEU A 417 -32.80 -125.02 25.15
CA LEU A 417 -32.52 -125.87 24.00
C LEU A 417 -31.39 -126.87 24.26
N ALA A 418 -30.36 -126.49 25.02
CA ALA A 418 -29.31 -127.42 25.45
C ALA A 418 -29.88 -128.53 26.37
N ASP A 419 -30.79 -128.18 27.27
CA ASP A 419 -31.50 -129.18 28.10
C ASP A 419 -32.36 -130.12 27.26
N ILE A 420 -33.07 -129.59 26.25
CA ILE A 420 -33.82 -130.40 25.29
C ILE A 420 -32.89 -131.33 24.51
N GLN A 421 -31.72 -130.85 24.06
CA GLN A 421 -30.73 -131.67 23.36
C GLN A 421 -30.30 -132.87 24.22
N HIS A 422 -30.06 -132.65 25.51
CA HIS A 422 -29.73 -133.71 26.45
C HIS A 422 -30.88 -134.73 26.61
N ALA A 423 -32.13 -134.27 26.71
CA ALA A 423 -33.30 -135.15 26.79
C ALA A 423 -33.51 -135.97 25.49
N VAL A 424 -33.25 -135.38 24.32
CA VAL A 424 -33.28 -136.06 23.01
C VAL A 424 -32.21 -137.14 22.94
N ASP A 425 -30.99 -136.87 23.40
CA ASP A 425 -29.90 -137.87 23.44
C ASP A 425 -30.21 -139.03 24.40
N LEU A 426 -30.82 -138.76 25.56
CA LEU A 426 -31.30 -139.81 26.46
C LEU A 426 -32.38 -140.69 25.80
N SER A 427 -33.32 -140.06 25.09
CA SER A 427 -34.39 -140.75 24.37
C SER A 427 -33.85 -141.62 23.24
N TYR A 428 -32.90 -141.09 22.45
CA TYR A 428 -32.21 -141.84 21.40
C TYR A 428 -31.57 -143.13 21.93
N ASN A 429 -30.83 -143.01 23.03
CA ASN A 429 -30.20 -144.15 23.69
C ASN A 429 -31.22 -145.15 24.24
N GLY A 430 -32.36 -144.67 24.75
CA GLY A 430 -33.48 -145.51 25.18
C GLY A 430 -34.06 -146.36 24.05
N ILE A 431 -34.36 -145.74 22.90
CA ILE A 431 -34.90 -146.43 21.73
C ILE A 431 -33.88 -147.40 21.14
N LYS A 432 -32.60 -147.03 21.10
CA LYS A 432 -31.54 -147.93 20.68
C LYS A 432 -31.50 -149.22 21.51
N ARG A 433 -31.57 -149.10 22.85
CA ARG A 433 -31.64 -150.26 23.75
C ARG A 433 -32.90 -151.10 23.52
N LEU A 434 -34.05 -150.46 23.25
CA LEU A 434 -35.29 -151.18 22.93
C LEU A 434 -35.15 -152.00 21.64
N SER A 435 -34.56 -151.43 20.60
CA SER A 435 -34.29 -152.11 19.33
C SER A 435 -33.34 -153.30 19.52
N GLU A 436 -32.25 -153.12 20.29
CA GLU A 436 -31.30 -154.20 20.61
C GLU A 436 -31.96 -155.34 21.42
N ASN A 437 -32.79 -155.00 22.41
CA ASN A 437 -33.52 -155.99 23.19
C ASN A 437 -34.59 -156.72 22.37
N SER A 438 -35.27 -156.03 21.46
CA SER A 438 -36.29 -156.63 20.59
C SER A 438 -35.66 -157.64 19.63
N SER A 439 -34.51 -157.31 19.03
CA SER A 439 -33.73 -158.25 18.20
C SER A 439 -33.25 -159.48 19.00
N ARG A 440 -32.89 -159.31 20.27
CA ARG A 440 -32.56 -160.46 21.15
C ARG A 440 -33.79 -161.34 21.41
N ILE A 441 -34.96 -160.74 21.62
CA ILE A 441 -36.21 -161.50 21.81
C ILE A 441 -36.58 -162.25 20.52
N GLU A 442 -36.46 -161.61 19.35
CA GLU A 442 -36.66 -162.25 18.05
C GLU A 442 -35.83 -163.54 17.90
N SER A 443 -34.54 -163.47 18.25
CA SER A 443 -33.64 -164.63 18.24
C SER A 443 -34.12 -165.76 19.17
N ILE A 444 -34.62 -165.43 20.37
CA ILE A 444 -35.17 -166.41 21.31
C ILE A 444 -36.46 -167.02 20.75
N VAL A 445 -37.37 -166.21 20.21
CA VAL A 445 -38.65 -166.67 19.64
C VAL A 445 -38.39 -167.60 18.46
N ASN A 446 -37.40 -167.29 17.61
CA ASN A 446 -36.97 -168.17 16.52
C ASN A 446 -36.47 -169.54 17.03
N VAL A 447 -35.69 -169.57 18.11
CA VAL A 447 -35.27 -170.83 18.75
C VAL A 447 -36.47 -171.59 19.31
N ILE A 448 -37.44 -170.92 19.93
CA ILE A 448 -38.66 -171.56 20.44
C ILE A 448 -39.49 -172.12 19.28
N ASN A 449 -39.65 -171.38 18.18
CA ASN A 449 -40.36 -171.85 16.99
C ASN A 449 -39.68 -173.10 16.40
N ASP A 450 -38.34 -173.12 16.33
CA ASP A 450 -37.58 -174.30 15.90
C ASP A 450 -37.74 -175.50 16.83
N ILE A 451 -37.69 -175.28 18.16
CA ILE A 451 -37.98 -176.34 19.15
C ILE A 451 -39.40 -176.86 18.96
N THR A 452 -40.36 -175.97 18.79
CA THR A 452 -41.77 -176.31 18.59
C THR A 452 -41.97 -177.15 17.34
N LYS A 453 -41.41 -176.75 16.19
CA LYS A 453 -41.41 -177.56 14.96
C LYS A 453 -40.83 -178.95 15.18
N ARG A 454 -39.70 -179.07 15.89
CA ARG A 454 -39.10 -180.37 16.26
C ARG A 454 -40.00 -181.19 17.16
N THR A 455 -40.62 -180.57 18.18
CA THR A 455 -41.57 -181.22 19.09
C THR A 455 -42.81 -181.71 18.37
N ASN A 456 -43.35 -180.93 17.42
CA ASN A 456 -44.48 -181.33 16.58
C ASN A 456 -44.13 -182.58 15.73
N LEU A 457 -42.93 -182.62 15.16
CA LEU A 457 -42.44 -183.78 14.40
C LEU A 457 -42.21 -185.00 15.30
N LEU A 458 -41.65 -184.82 16.50
CA LEU A 458 -41.46 -185.89 17.48
C LEU A 458 -42.80 -186.45 17.97
N ALA A 459 -43.77 -185.57 18.26
CA ALA A 459 -45.12 -185.94 18.67
C ALA A 459 -45.87 -186.67 17.56
N LEU A 460 -45.75 -186.20 16.31
CA LEU A 460 -46.30 -186.90 15.14
C LEU A 460 -45.73 -188.31 15.00
N ASN A 461 -44.41 -188.46 15.13
CA ASN A 461 -43.76 -189.77 15.09
C ASN A 461 -44.23 -190.67 16.24
N ALA A 462 -44.40 -190.12 17.45
CA ALA A 462 -44.94 -190.85 18.60
C ALA A 462 -46.40 -191.28 18.40
N SER A 463 -47.27 -190.43 17.83
CA SER A 463 -48.65 -190.78 17.48
C SER A 463 -48.72 -191.89 16.43
N ILE A 464 -47.83 -191.87 15.42
CA ILE A 464 -47.73 -192.93 14.41
C ILE A 464 -47.34 -194.26 15.05
N ILE A 465 -46.33 -194.26 15.93
CA ILE A 465 -45.87 -195.48 16.64
C ILE A 465 -46.97 -195.99 17.59
N ALA A 466 -47.68 -195.10 18.28
CA ALA A 466 -48.81 -195.46 19.14
C ALA A 466 -49.95 -196.11 18.37
N ALA A 467 -50.28 -195.59 17.18
CA ALA A 467 -51.26 -196.18 16.27
C ALA A 467 -50.81 -197.56 15.76
N GLN A 468 -49.51 -197.74 15.48
CA GLN A 468 -48.92 -199.03 15.10
C GLN A 468 -48.99 -200.09 16.22
N ALA A 469 -48.89 -199.69 17.49
CA ALA A 469 -48.95 -200.60 18.64
C ALA A 469 -50.38 -201.09 19.00
N GLY A 470 -51.41 -200.63 18.27
CA GLY A 470 -52.80 -201.09 18.44
C GLY A 470 -53.39 -200.79 19.82
N GLU A 471 -54.05 -201.76 20.45
CA GLU A 471 -54.71 -201.59 21.76
C GLU A 471 -53.72 -201.19 22.88
N TYR A 472 -52.47 -201.67 22.83
CA TYR A 472 -51.45 -201.35 23.83
C TYR A 472 -50.89 -199.92 23.70
N GLY A 473 -51.09 -199.25 22.56
CA GLY A 473 -50.60 -197.90 22.27
C GLY A 473 -51.62 -196.77 22.51
N LYS A 474 -52.91 -197.09 22.77
CA LYS A 474 -54.01 -196.11 22.88
C LYS A 474 -53.70 -194.97 23.85
N SER A 475 -53.25 -195.27 25.07
CA SER A 475 -52.95 -194.24 26.08
C SER A 475 -51.77 -193.37 25.69
N PHE A 476 -50.78 -193.92 24.96
CA PHE A 476 -49.61 -193.17 24.49
C PHE A 476 -49.96 -192.29 23.28
N GLY A 477 -50.86 -192.74 22.41
CA GLY A 477 -51.32 -191.98 21.26
C GLY A 477 -52.08 -190.72 21.65
N VAL A 478 -52.94 -190.79 22.68
CA VAL A 478 -53.64 -189.61 23.22
C VAL A 478 -52.65 -188.57 23.74
N VAL A 479 -51.60 -188.98 24.46
CA VAL A 479 -50.56 -188.06 24.96
C VAL A 479 -49.75 -187.46 23.80
N ALA A 480 -49.42 -188.26 22.79
CA ALA A 480 -48.67 -187.79 21.61
C ALA A 480 -49.49 -186.78 20.78
N ASP A 481 -50.79 -187.01 20.59
CA ASP A 481 -51.68 -186.05 19.91
C ASP A 481 -51.87 -184.77 20.73
N GLU A 482 -51.93 -184.85 22.06
CA GLU A 482 -51.98 -183.67 22.94
C GLU A 482 -50.69 -182.84 22.87
N ILE A 483 -49.51 -183.49 22.89
CA ILE A 483 -48.21 -182.81 22.71
C ILE A 483 -48.12 -182.17 21.32
N ARG A 484 -48.66 -182.83 20.29
CA ARG A 484 -48.71 -182.30 18.92
C ARG A 484 -49.59 -181.05 18.86
N ASN A 485 -50.77 -181.10 19.46
CA ASN A 485 -51.69 -179.96 19.51
C ASN A 485 -51.07 -178.79 20.28
N LEU A 486 -50.47 -179.06 21.45
CA LEU A 486 -49.79 -178.05 22.26
C LEU A 486 -48.60 -177.42 21.51
N SER A 487 -47.88 -178.22 20.72
CA SER A 487 -46.81 -177.73 19.86
C SER A 487 -47.35 -176.85 18.71
N LEU A 488 -48.41 -177.26 18.00
CA LEU A 488 -49.03 -176.41 16.97
C LEU A 488 -49.53 -175.08 17.55
N GLN A 489 -50.17 -175.12 18.72
CA GLN A 489 -50.63 -173.93 19.43
C GLN A 489 -49.46 -173.04 19.86
N THR A 490 -48.37 -173.63 20.38
CA THR A 490 -47.14 -172.90 20.71
C THR A 490 -46.54 -172.25 19.46
N GLY A 491 -46.59 -172.92 18.31
CA GLY A 491 -46.08 -172.43 17.04
C GLY A 491 -46.85 -171.21 16.53
N LEU A 492 -48.18 -171.26 16.62
CA LEU A 492 -49.05 -170.13 16.31
C LEU A 492 -48.74 -168.93 17.23
N SER A 493 -48.65 -169.15 18.54
CA SER A 493 -48.30 -168.10 19.50
C SER A 493 -46.90 -167.53 19.28
N THR A 494 -45.90 -168.34 18.90
CA THR A 494 -44.59 -167.80 18.51
C THR A 494 -44.66 -166.95 17.25
N GLY A 495 -45.53 -167.28 16.29
CA GLY A 495 -45.77 -166.46 15.09
C GLY A 495 -46.37 -165.10 15.44
N GLU A 496 -47.41 -165.08 16.28
CA GLU A 496 -48.00 -163.83 16.77
C GLU A 496 -46.98 -162.97 17.54
N ILE A 497 -46.10 -163.59 18.35
CA ILE A 497 -45.02 -162.88 19.04
C ILE A 497 -44.01 -162.31 18.04
N THR A 498 -43.65 -163.05 16.98
CA THR A 498 -42.76 -162.54 15.91
C THR A 498 -43.36 -161.30 15.26
N ASP A 499 -44.63 -161.32 14.89
CA ASP A 499 -45.30 -160.17 14.28
C ASP A 499 -45.26 -158.92 15.19
N ILE A 500 -45.51 -159.11 16.50
CA ILE A 500 -45.42 -158.02 17.49
C ILE A 500 -43.99 -157.48 17.61
N ILE A 501 -42.98 -158.35 17.59
CA ILE A 501 -41.57 -157.93 17.66
C ILE A 501 -41.17 -157.15 16.40
N ASP A 502 -41.61 -157.59 15.21
CA ASP A 502 -41.38 -156.88 13.95
C ASP A 502 -42.04 -155.49 13.95
N GLU A 503 -43.25 -155.37 14.52
CA GLU A 503 -43.93 -154.08 14.72
C GLU A 503 -43.13 -153.18 15.68
N ILE A 504 -42.69 -153.70 16.84
CA ILE A 504 -41.87 -152.96 17.81
C ILE A 504 -40.55 -152.49 17.18
N MET A 505 -39.90 -153.33 16.36
CA MET A 505 -38.66 -152.98 15.69
C MET A 505 -38.88 -151.90 14.63
N THR A 506 -39.97 -151.99 13.86
CA THR A 506 -40.34 -150.97 12.86
C THR A 506 -40.63 -149.63 13.53
N GLU A 507 -41.44 -149.62 14.59
CA GLU A 507 -41.75 -148.41 15.35
C GLU A 507 -40.52 -147.83 16.04
N SER A 508 -39.63 -148.67 16.58
CA SER A 508 -38.35 -148.23 17.17
C SER A 508 -37.46 -147.55 16.12
N LYS A 509 -37.42 -148.07 14.89
CA LYS A 509 -36.65 -147.46 13.79
C LYS A 509 -37.25 -146.12 13.37
N ASN A 510 -38.57 -146.04 13.24
CA ASN A 510 -39.28 -144.80 12.93
C ASN A 510 -39.03 -143.74 14.00
N ALA A 511 -39.17 -144.11 15.28
CA ALA A 511 -38.93 -143.21 16.40
C ALA A 511 -37.46 -142.75 16.48
N SER A 512 -36.48 -143.63 16.21
CA SER A 512 -35.06 -143.26 16.11
C SER A 512 -34.80 -142.23 15.00
N SER A 513 -35.43 -142.39 13.84
CA SER A 513 -35.37 -141.42 12.73
C SER A 513 -35.91 -140.05 13.14
N ASN A 514 -37.09 -140.01 13.78
CA ASN A 514 -37.71 -138.77 14.28
C ASN A 514 -36.87 -138.08 15.36
N ILE A 515 -36.26 -138.84 16.27
CA ILE A 515 -35.33 -138.31 17.27
C ILE A 515 -34.08 -137.72 16.62
N THR A 516 -33.55 -138.35 15.58
CA THR A 516 -32.38 -137.83 14.84
C THR A 516 -32.72 -136.50 14.15
N LEU A 517 -33.90 -136.41 13.53
CA LEU A 517 -34.39 -135.15 12.96
C LEU A 517 -34.57 -134.07 14.04
N THR A 518 -35.13 -134.43 15.19
CA THR A 518 -35.34 -133.50 16.32
C THR A 518 -33.99 -132.98 16.84
N LYS A 519 -32.97 -133.84 16.91
CA LYS A 519 -31.61 -133.45 17.30
C LYS A 519 -31.02 -132.38 16.37
N ASP A 520 -31.17 -132.54 15.06
CA ASP A 520 -30.73 -131.55 14.07
C ASP A 520 -31.48 -130.22 14.21
N LEU A 521 -32.81 -130.26 14.41
CA LEU A 521 -33.62 -129.06 14.63
C LEU A 521 -33.21 -128.29 15.90
N VAL A 522 -32.92 -129.01 16.99
CA VAL A 522 -32.45 -128.39 18.24
C VAL A 522 -31.07 -127.76 18.06
N GLN A 523 -30.15 -128.42 17.34
CA GLN A 523 -28.83 -127.84 17.03
C GLN A 523 -28.94 -126.55 16.21
N LYS A 524 -29.83 -126.53 15.20
CA LYS A 524 -30.14 -125.31 14.45
C LYS A 524 -30.74 -124.22 15.34
N GLY A 525 -31.64 -124.58 16.26
CA GLY A 525 -32.19 -123.65 17.24
C GLY A 525 -31.12 -123.00 18.13
N VAL A 526 -30.17 -123.80 18.64
CA VAL A 526 -29.03 -123.29 19.44
C VAL A 526 -28.17 -122.34 18.60
N HIS A 527 -27.88 -122.70 17.34
CA HIS A 527 -27.11 -121.85 16.45
C HIS A 527 -27.79 -120.50 16.20
N HIS A 528 -29.08 -120.49 15.83
CA HIS A 528 -29.83 -119.26 15.61
C HIS A 528 -30.00 -118.42 16.89
N GLY A 529 -30.15 -119.06 18.05
CA GLY A 529 -30.13 -118.37 19.33
C GLY A 529 -28.79 -117.65 19.57
N SER A 530 -27.67 -118.32 19.31
CA SER A 530 -26.34 -117.70 19.41
C SER A 530 -26.16 -116.53 18.44
N GLU A 531 -26.60 -116.65 17.19
CA GLU A 531 -26.54 -115.56 16.20
C GLU A 531 -27.40 -114.36 16.64
N THR A 532 -28.60 -114.62 17.17
CA THR A 532 -29.50 -113.58 17.68
C THR A 532 -28.88 -112.88 18.90
N GLY A 533 -28.24 -113.62 19.80
CA GLY A 533 -27.52 -113.06 20.95
C GLY A 533 -26.38 -112.12 20.52
N ALA A 534 -25.60 -112.51 19.51
CA ALA A 534 -24.54 -111.67 18.95
C ALA A 534 -25.09 -110.39 18.29
N ALA A 535 -26.21 -110.48 17.56
CA ALA A 535 -26.87 -109.32 16.97
C ALA A 535 -27.39 -108.33 18.04
N LEU A 536 -27.96 -108.85 19.15
CA LEU A 536 -28.40 -108.03 20.28
C LEU A 536 -27.23 -107.36 21.00
N GLN A 537 -26.09 -108.04 21.12
CA GLN A 537 -24.86 -107.42 21.64
C GLN A 537 -24.41 -106.24 20.77
N ALA A 538 -24.41 -106.40 19.45
CA ALA A 538 -24.05 -105.31 18.54
C ALA A 538 -25.01 -104.10 18.69
N ILE A 539 -26.31 -104.33 18.91
CA ILE A 539 -27.28 -103.26 19.19
C ILE A 539 -26.96 -102.54 20.51
N ILE A 540 -26.57 -103.27 21.56
CA ILE A 540 -26.18 -102.69 22.86
C ILE A 540 -24.95 -101.80 22.70
N ASP A 541 -23.95 -102.26 21.94
CA ASP A 541 -22.72 -101.51 21.70
C ASP A 541 -23.00 -100.22 20.90
N SER A 542 -23.77 -100.32 19.80
CA SER A 542 -24.17 -99.15 19.00
C SER A 542 -25.03 -98.15 19.81
N ALA A 543 -25.92 -98.64 20.67
CA ALA A 543 -26.70 -97.77 21.54
C ALA A 543 -25.82 -97.05 22.57
N SER A 544 -24.75 -97.69 23.05
CA SER A 544 -23.79 -97.09 23.97
C SER A 544 -22.95 -96.01 23.28
N GLU A 545 -22.48 -96.27 22.06
CA GLU A 545 -21.77 -95.28 21.23
C GLU A 545 -22.66 -94.07 20.91
N ALA A 546 -23.94 -94.30 20.58
CA ALA A 546 -24.89 -93.23 20.37
C ALA A 546 -25.11 -92.36 21.63
N MET A 547 -25.08 -92.95 22.83
CA MET A 547 -25.14 -92.19 24.09
C MET A 547 -23.90 -91.31 24.29
N GLU A 548 -22.70 -91.84 24.02
CA GLU A 548 -21.45 -91.07 24.11
C GLU A 548 -21.45 -89.88 23.15
N MET A 549 -21.84 -90.10 21.89
CA MET A 549 -21.96 -89.04 20.89
C MET A 549 -22.96 -87.95 21.31
N THR A 550 -24.09 -88.31 21.93
CA THR A 550 -25.03 -87.31 22.43
C THR A 550 -24.47 -86.49 23.60
N GLU A 551 -23.61 -87.04 24.44
CA GLU A 551 -22.95 -86.25 25.48
C GLU A 551 -21.93 -85.27 24.88
N GLU A 552 -21.19 -85.68 23.84
CA GLU A 552 -20.30 -84.78 23.10
C GLU A 552 -21.07 -83.63 22.43
N ILE A 553 -22.21 -83.92 21.79
CA ILE A 553 -23.08 -82.91 21.17
C ILE A 553 -23.58 -81.92 22.23
N LYS A 554 -23.96 -82.40 23.41
CA LYS A 554 -24.38 -81.53 24.52
C LYS A 554 -23.26 -80.58 24.94
N MET A 555 -22.05 -81.09 25.18
CA MET A 555 -20.90 -80.23 25.54
C MET A 555 -20.61 -79.17 24.46
N ALA A 556 -20.62 -79.57 23.18
CA ALA A 556 -20.43 -78.63 22.07
C ALA A 556 -21.55 -77.58 21.99
N THR A 557 -22.80 -77.96 22.30
CA THR A 557 -23.95 -77.04 22.33
C THR A 557 -23.82 -76.02 23.46
N GLU A 558 -23.34 -76.42 24.64
CA GLU A 558 -23.08 -75.51 25.77
C GLU A 558 -21.97 -74.49 25.46
N GLU A 559 -20.89 -74.92 24.79
CA GLU A 559 -19.82 -74.04 24.32
C GLU A 559 -20.32 -73.05 23.25
N GLN A 560 -21.13 -73.53 22.31
CA GLN A 560 -21.75 -72.68 21.29
C GLN A 560 -22.70 -71.65 21.91
N ALA A 561 -23.50 -72.02 22.92
CA ALA A 561 -24.38 -71.09 23.61
C ALA A 561 -23.61 -69.95 24.28
N THR A 562 -22.47 -70.27 24.92
CA THR A 562 -21.56 -69.28 25.51
C THR A 562 -20.99 -68.34 24.43
N SER A 563 -20.59 -68.89 23.29
CA SER A 563 -20.07 -68.11 22.16
C SER A 563 -21.12 -67.15 21.59
N VAL A 564 -22.37 -67.59 21.46
CA VAL A 564 -23.48 -66.76 20.99
C VAL A 564 -23.75 -65.59 21.94
N GLN A 565 -23.67 -65.80 23.25
CA GLN A 565 -23.80 -64.71 24.24
C GLN A 565 -22.67 -63.67 24.08
N LEU A 566 -21.42 -64.12 23.90
CA LEU A 566 -20.28 -63.21 23.69
C LEU A 566 -20.43 -62.39 22.41
N VAL A 567 -20.89 -63.00 21.32
CA VAL A 567 -21.13 -62.29 20.06
C VAL A 567 -22.28 -61.29 20.23
N THR A 568 -23.35 -61.66 20.93
CA THR A 568 -24.47 -60.76 21.22
C THR A 568 -24.01 -59.53 22.00
N GLN A 569 -23.22 -59.72 23.06
CA GLN A 569 -22.64 -58.61 23.82
C GLN A 569 -21.74 -57.72 22.96
N SER A 570 -20.93 -58.33 22.08
CA SER A 570 -20.08 -57.60 21.15
C SER A 570 -20.89 -56.75 20.17
N MET A 571 -22.08 -57.22 19.75
CA MET A 571 -22.97 -56.44 18.89
C MET A 571 -23.59 -55.25 19.62
N GLU A 572 -23.94 -55.39 20.90
CA GLU A 572 -24.38 -54.27 21.74
C GLU A 572 -23.28 -53.21 21.89
N ASP A 573 -22.04 -53.63 22.13
CA ASP A 573 -20.89 -52.74 22.23
C ASP A 573 -20.64 -51.98 20.92
N VAL A 574 -20.73 -52.67 19.76
CA VAL A 574 -20.65 -52.05 18.44
C VAL A 574 -21.77 -51.02 18.24
N SER A 575 -23.00 -51.33 18.65
CA SER A 575 -24.13 -50.40 18.55
C SER A 575 -23.92 -49.13 19.41
N SER A 576 -23.44 -49.31 20.63
CA SER A 576 -23.07 -48.21 21.54
C SER A 576 -21.94 -47.34 20.95
N MET A 577 -20.88 -47.96 20.44
CA MET A 577 -19.76 -47.27 19.80
C MET A 577 -20.20 -46.51 18.55
N THR A 578 -21.09 -47.10 17.74
CA THR A 578 -21.66 -46.46 16.55
C THR A 578 -22.44 -45.19 16.93
N SER A 579 -23.22 -45.26 18.01
CA SER A 579 -23.95 -44.09 18.54
C SER A 579 -23.00 -42.98 19.02
N GLN A 580 -21.89 -43.33 19.66
CA GLN A 580 -20.86 -42.36 20.05
C GLN A 580 -20.19 -41.71 18.83
N LEU A 581 -19.85 -42.50 17.81
CA LEU A 581 -19.26 -42.00 16.57
C LEU A 581 -20.21 -41.07 15.81
N PHE A 582 -21.52 -41.30 15.87
CA PHE A 582 -22.51 -40.38 15.29
C PHE A 582 -22.44 -38.99 15.93
N ASN A 583 -22.30 -38.92 17.27
CA ASN A 583 -22.13 -37.66 17.99
C ASN A 583 -20.82 -36.96 17.63
N VAL A 584 -19.72 -37.71 17.53
CA VAL A 584 -18.41 -37.17 17.11
C VAL A 584 -18.48 -36.62 15.69
N SER A 585 -19.10 -37.34 14.75
CA SER A 585 -19.31 -36.90 13.36
C SER A 585 -20.07 -35.58 13.31
N LYS A 586 -21.13 -35.45 14.11
CA LYS A 586 -21.91 -34.22 14.23
C LYS A 586 -21.09 -33.05 14.79
N GLU A 587 -20.25 -33.28 15.79
CA GLU A 587 -19.35 -32.27 16.34
C GLU A 587 -18.29 -31.83 15.32
N GLN A 588 -17.76 -32.78 14.56
CA GLN A 588 -16.80 -32.51 13.49
C GLN A 588 -17.43 -31.70 12.36
N ALA A 589 -18.70 -31.96 12.00
CA ALA A 589 -19.45 -31.16 11.03
C ALA A 589 -19.59 -29.71 11.49
N ASN A 590 -19.89 -29.48 12.77
CA ASN A 590 -19.97 -28.14 13.34
C ASN A 590 -18.61 -27.44 13.34
N SER A 591 -17.54 -28.16 13.66
CA SER A 591 -16.18 -27.62 13.62
C SER A 591 -15.76 -27.22 12.20
N ALA A 592 -16.04 -28.07 11.20
CA ALA A 592 -15.82 -27.75 9.80
C ALA A 592 -16.62 -26.52 9.35
N ARG A 593 -17.88 -26.37 9.81
CA ARG A 593 -18.68 -25.15 9.59
C ARG A 593 -17.99 -23.91 10.14
N ASN A 594 -17.48 -23.97 11.36
CA ASN A 594 -16.80 -22.84 11.98
C ASN A 594 -15.51 -22.47 11.24
N ILE A 595 -14.76 -23.46 10.75
CA ILE A 595 -13.58 -23.23 9.91
C ILE A 595 -13.99 -22.54 8.60
N ALA A 596 -15.04 -23.02 7.92
CA ALA A 596 -15.52 -22.39 6.69
C ALA A 596 -15.90 -20.91 6.91
N LEU A 597 -16.59 -20.59 8.02
CA LEU A 597 -16.92 -19.21 8.37
C LEU A 597 -15.67 -18.37 8.67
N ALA A 598 -14.67 -18.93 9.34
CA ALA A 598 -13.41 -18.23 9.60
C ALA A 598 -12.63 -17.95 8.31
N VAL A 599 -12.59 -18.91 7.39
CA VAL A 599 -11.97 -18.79 6.07
C VAL A 599 -12.62 -17.66 5.26
N ASP A 600 -13.96 -17.59 5.26
CA ASP A 600 -14.69 -16.52 4.55
C ASP A 600 -14.40 -15.13 5.15
N ASN A 601 -14.34 -15.02 6.48
CA ASN A 601 -13.95 -13.78 7.15
C ASN A 601 -12.51 -13.35 6.81
N ILE A 602 -11.56 -14.30 6.80
CA ILE A 602 -10.17 -14.00 6.43
C ILE A 602 -10.11 -13.56 4.96
N LYS A 603 -10.87 -14.19 4.06
CA LYS A 603 -10.96 -13.80 2.65
C LYS A 603 -11.37 -12.33 2.50
N LEU A 604 -12.42 -11.91 3.22
CA LEU A 604 -12.88 -10.52 3.23
C LEU A 604 -11.83 -9.56 3.81
N MET A 605 -11.15 -9.94 4.91
CA MET A 605 -10.08 -9.13 5.50
C MET A 605 -8.91 -8.93 4.52
N VAL A 606 -8.46 -10.00 3.86
CA VAL A 606 -7.33 -9.95 2.93
C VAL A 606 -7.67 -9.11 1.70
N GLN A 607 -8.91 -9.20 1.18
CA GLN A 607 -9.38 -8.30 0.12
C GLN A 607 -9.34 -6.83 0.57
N GLY A 608 -9.70 -6.55 1.83
CA GLY A 608 -9.56 -5.22 2.43
C GLY A 608 -8.12 -4.73 2.49
N VAL A 609 -7.17 -5.61 2.86
CA VAL A 609 -5.72 -5.32 2.86
C VAL A 609 -5.23 -5.01 1.46
N VAL A 610 -5.54 -5.85 0.46
CA VAL A 610 -5.15 -5.62 -0.95
C VAL A 610 -5.65 -4.25 -1.43
N ALA A 611 -6.91 -3.91 -1.18
CA ALA A 611 -7.48 -2.63 -1.56
C ALA A 611 -6.81 -1.44 -0.84
N ALA A 612 -6.48 -1.58 0.45
CA ALA A 612 -5.78 -0.54 1.21
C ALA A 612 -4.34 -0.34 0.69
N THR A 613 -3.62 -1.43 0.43
CA THR A 613 -2.27 -1.42 -0.11
C THR A 613 -2.22 -0.78 -1.49
N ALA A 614 -3.19 -1.07 -2.36
CA ALA A 614 -3.30 -0.42 -3.67
C ALA A 614 -3.43 1.11 -3.56
N ARG A 615 -4.28 1.61 -2.65
CA ARG A 615 -4.40 3.05 -2.36
C ARG A 615 -3.12 3.65 -1.78
N GLN A 616 -2.38 2.88 -0.99
CA GLN A 616 -1.13 3.32 -0.37
C GLN A 616 0.00 3.44 -1.40
N VAL A 617 0.08 2.53 -2.36
CA VAL A 617 0.99 2.66 -3.52
C VAL A 617 0.63 3.90 -4.34
N GLU A 618 -0.65 4.13 -4.63
CA GLU A 618 -1.09 5.35 -5.34
C GLU A 618 -0.68 6.61 -4.58
N SER A 619 -0.98 6.69 -3.28
CA SER A 619 -0.60 7.82 -2.41
C SER A 619 0.93 8.00 -2.30
N GLY A 620 1.69 6.90 -2.31
CA GLY A 620 3.14 6.92 -2.31
C GLY A 620 3.71 7.45 -3.63
N THR A 621 3.12 7.10 -4.78
CA THR A 621 3.52 7.67 -6.07
C THR A 621 3.22 9.17 -6.16
N GLU A 622 2.08 9.62 -5.62
CA GLU A 622 1.74 11.04 -5.55
C GLU A 622 2.70 11.79 -4.61
N SER A 623 2.95 11.24 -3.42
CA SER A 623 3.93 11.80 -2.47
C SER A 623 5.31 11.93 -3.09
N LYS A 624 5.75 10.95 -3.88
CA LYS A 624 7.03 11.01 -4.61
C LYS A 624 7.08 12.19 -5.57
N ARG A 625 6.02 12.39 -6.37
CA ARG A 625 5.90 13.54 -7.28
C ARG A 625 5.93 14.86 -6.51
N THR A 626 5.25 14.93 -5.38
CA THR A 626 5.24 16.13 -4.53
C THR A 626 6.63 16.42 -3.94
N VAL A 627 7.34 15.39 -3.43
CA VAL A 627 8.70 15.56 -2.90
C VAL A 627 9.66 16.02 -4.00
N ASP A 628 9.58 15.43 -5.20
CA ASP A 628 10.40 15.85 -6.35
C ASP A 628 10.09 17.29 -6.77
N ALA A 629 8.81 17.68 -6.80
CA ALA A 629 8.40 19.06 -7.10
C ALA A 629 8.89 20.07 -6.05
N VAL A 630 8.77 19.75 -4.75
CA VAL A 630 9.31 20.57 -3.66
C VAL A 630 10.83 20.69 -3.78
N GLY A 631 11.52 19.59 -4.11
CA GLY A 631 12.95 19.60 -4.39
C GLY A 631 13.34 20.60 -5.47
N GLY A 632 12.61 20.60 -6.59
CA GLY A 632 12.83 21.58 -7.67
C GLY A 632 12.54 23.03 -7.27
N VAL A 633 11.50 23.28 -6.46
CA VAL A 633 11.20 24.63 -5.95
C VAL A 633 12.31 25.13 -5.01
N VAL A 634 12.76 24.27 -4.10
CA VAL A 634 13.84 24.58 -3.16
C VAL A 634 15.13 24.92 -3.89
N ASP A 635 15.51 24.12 -4.90
CA ASP A 635 16.70 24.36 -5.73
C ASP A 635 16.63 25.71 -6.46
N ASN A 636 15.46 26.03 -7.04
CA ASN A 636 15.22 27.32 -7.69
C ASN A 636 15.31 28.50 -6.71
N ILE A 637 14.76 28.37 -5.50
CA ILE A 637 14.80 29.42 -4.48
C ILE A 637 16.24 29.69 -4.06
N PHE A 638 17.01 28.66 -3.74
CA PHE A 638 18.39 28.82 -3.30
C PHE A 638 19.29 29.35 -4.43
N THR A 639 19.14 28.87 -5.65
CA THR A 639 19.83 29.42 -6.83
C THR A 639 19.50 30.90 -7.06
N SER A 640 18.23 31.28 -6.89
CA SER A 640 17.81 32.68 -6.99
C SER A 640 18.38 33.56 -5.87
N LEU A 641 18.46 33.02 -4.64
CA LEU A 641 19.06 33.70 -3.49
C LEU A 641 20.56 33.93 -3.67
N GLU A 642 21.32 32.92 -4.13
CA GLU A 642 22.75 33.08 -4.44
C GLU A 642 22.97 34.16 -5.50
N LYS A 643 22.19 34.15 -6.58
CA LYS A 643 22.26 35.16 -7.64
C LYS A 643 22.00 36.57 -7.09
N ARG A 644 20.96 36.74 -6.27
CA ARG A 644 20.61 38.03 -5.65
C ARG A 644 21.66 38.50 -4.64
N GLN A 645 22.29 37.58 -3.91
CA GLN A 645 23.40 37.91 -3.01
C GLN A 645 24.61 38.43 -3.81
N GLN A 646 24.95 37.78 -4.92
CA GLN A 646 26.04 38.18 -5.80
C GLN A 646 25.78 39.54 -6.48
N GLU A 647 24.55 39.78 -6.92
CA GLU A 647 24.11 41.09 -7.44
C GLU A 647 24.20 42.17 -6.34
N GLY A 648 23.73 41.88 -5.12
CA GLY A 648 23.84 42.78 -3.97
C GLY A 648 25.29 43.15 -3.64
N ALA A 649 26.21 42.18 -3.64
CA ALA A 649 27.64 42.43 -3.42
C ALA A 649 28.29 43.32 -4.50
N THR A 650 27.77 43.28 -5.73
CA THR A 650 28.21 44.15 -6.83
C THR A 650 27.77 45.59 -6.59
N VAL A 651 26.51 45.78 -6.15
CA VAL A 651 25.98 47.10 -5.79
C VAL A 651 26.75 47.73 -4.62
N VAL A 652 27.16 46.94 -3.61
CA VAL A 652 28.04 47.43 -2.52
C VAL A 652 29.35 47.98 -3.07
N LYS A 653 30.00 47.24 -3.98
CA LYS A 653 31.28 47.68 -4.59
C LYS A 653 31.13 48.96 -5.41
N GLU A 654 30.02 49.12 -6.13
CA GLU A 654 29.74 50.37 -6.87
C GLU A 654 29.50 51.56 -5.93
N LEU A 655 28.75 51.37 -4.84
CA LEU A 655 28.54 52.40 -3.82
C LEU A 655 29.85 52.81 -3.13
N GLU A 656 30.74 51.85 -2.84
CA GLU A 656 32.08 52.14 -2.30
C GLU A 656 32.95 52.93 -3.30
N MET A 657 32.83 52.67 -4.61
CA MET A 657 33.52 53.47 -5.62
C MET A 657 32.99 54.90 -5.69
N ILE A 658 31.67 55.10 -5.62
CA ILE A 658 31.07 56.45 -5.57
C ILE A 658 31.59 57.25 -4.36
N ARG A 659 31.77 56.57 -3.22
CA ARG A 659 32.35 57.18 -2.01
C ARG A 659 33.83 57.55 -2.20
N LYS A 660 34.63 56.74 -2.90
CA LYS A 660 36.05 57.00 -3.16
C LYS A 660 36.31 58.07 -4.23
N VAL A 661 35.37 58.29 -5.16
CA VAL A 661 35.47 59.33 -6.22
C VAL A 661 35.10 60.73 -5.68
N SER A 662 34.59 60.81 -4.45
CA SER A 662 34.10 62.04 -3.81
C SER A 662 35.05 62.60 -2.72
N VAL A 663 36.30 62.12 -2.65
CA VAL A 663 37.39 62.63 -1.79
C VAL A 663 38.42 63.36 -2.65
#